data_AF-A0A5T0CVT9-F1
#
_entry.id   AF-A0A5T0CVT9-F1
#
_cell.length_a   1.000
_cell.length_b   1.000
_cell.length_c   1.000
_cell.angle_alpha   90.00
_cell.angle_beta   90.00
_cell.angle_gamma   90.00
#
_symmetry.space_group_name_H-M   'P 1'
#
loop_
_entity.id
_entity.type
_entity.pdbx_description
1 polymer ?
#
loop_
_entity_poly.entity_id
_entity_poly.type
_entity_poly.pdbx_seq_one_letter_code
_entity_poly.pdbx_strand_id
1 'polypeptide(L)'
;MERNIHNIELEIPNSGIFIMGLENENLIISLDLAKFECKKKLNAGELAKPLHPYIIYEVLEKNNKNNFNDVKIIDKIEDENNIIYYFNFRLILKENEDNKNKEALKTLSFMQNFIPAYFFSYQIIGDSKAIPKNVLEYLKNRYGYEGKNYKSIFKKEVYINCNCFERLNFSHCEFESKVSLRFLKDNKYKEFHNGVDFSNCIFKNEVDFSYFASGTPLPDNKYYNNAQNTLFKDCIFENKVDFHNSKITNNIYFNNAHFKDYVDFHECEFEKTASFYGVRFEKVPNFSACYFKEPKAVNLTNVNIDKLDFKSLEQYIEDNYKDESYKNETKGIQDEKEIFKIQNEHQLRYAKNLKDSFRVIKDVLITQNNKLEVQEWHKLELYAKEKELEIQLSKNKNDNLKKESKNQVYNPKDYEKFNYSKIIPLIIFLLKIIGHLSVNILIFVELVLVAPFFTIMFYCVYVVFFIYKILTFILKSFYPLDINKFIIFWRIKFNKIKRKLIVSGRKMLDFTLWSDCVLLQVYRNTSNHHTNFLKILNFTILMISLYAFMGFVFSKTINFILSFNSVSIIIASYIILLVFALMLVNVKKQLYQYGVILIFMLCGAFTISMILFLSSEYISIFCFLIYFLGVLIFYLFFICKIKLFIFLVRFFAYMIFIATIITKPQFINPFTGVFSSDKLYESQFEKSLNDLNASAIVNLASILQNDFNLHLKDQNISFTELNSAKTLIIANKENLLKLNDANLNITKEVLGEKYTELLKIINQDKITENTIKSTSVLYSIILLLCIFSLQKTARKNSIVPS
;
A
#
# COMPACT_ATOMS: atom_id res chain seq x y z
N MET A 1 2.36 -52.79 -11.52
CA MET A 1 2.56 -52.09 -12.79
C MET A 1 3.84 -52.60 -13.39
N GLU A 2 3.76 -53.42 -14.43
CA GLU A 2 4.92 -53.76 -15.25
C GLU A 2 5.50 -52.46 -15.82
N ARG A 3 6.79 -52.20 -15.61
CA ARG A 3 7.45 -51.04 -16.23
C ARG A 3 7.53 -51.31 -17.72
N ASN A 4 6.87 -50.49 -18.52
CA ASN A 4 6.94 -50.58 -19.97
C ASN A 4 8.30 -50.00 -20.39
N ILE A 5 9.31 -50.88 -20.50
CA ILE A 5 10.71 -50.52 -20.77
C ILE A 5 11.01 -50.90 -22.22
N HIS A 6 11.30 -49.90 -23.05
CA HIS A 6 11.87 -50.10 -24.37
C HIS A 6 13.36 -49.75 -24.34
N ASN A 7 14.21 -50.78 -24.29
CA ASN A 7 15.66 -50.61 -24.23
C ASN A 7 16.23 -50.22 -25.61
N ILE A 8 16.69 -48.97 -25.70
CA ILE A 8 17.34 -48.46 -26.92
C ILE A 8 18.84 -48.72 -26.82
N GLU A 9 19.49 -48.29 -25.72
CA GLU A 9 20.93 -48.40 -25.46
C GLU A 9 21.82 -48.17 -26.70
N LEU A 10 21.57 -47.08 -27.44
CA LEU A 10 22.37 -46.71 -28.61
C LEU A 10 23.32 -45.56 -28.27
N GLU A 11 24.60 -45.70 -28.61
CA GLU A 11 25.58 -44.62 -28.51
C GLU A 11 25.47 -43.69 -29.72
N ILE A 12 25.51 -42.39 -29.47
CA ILE A 12 25.75 -41.40 -30.51
C ILE A 12 27.25 -41.43 -30.85
N PRO A 13 27.63 -41.76 -32.10
CA PRO A 13 29.01 -42.10 -32.43
C PRO A 13 30.03 -41.04 -31.99
N ASN A 14 31.06 -41.46 -31.25
CA ASN A 14 32.18 -40.63 -30.78
C ASN A 14 31.73 -39.41 -29.93
N SER A 15 30.69 -39.57 -29.10
CA SER A 15 30.19 -38.50 -28.23
C SER A 15 30.11 -38.86 -26.74
N GLY A 16 30.12 -40.16 -26.39
CA GLY A 16 29.85 -40.60 -25.01
C GLY A 16 28.40 -40.37 -24.57
N ILE A 17 27.51 -39.99 -25.49
CA ILE A 17 26.07 -39.82 -25.22
C ILE A 17 25.34 -41.11 -25.62
N PHE A 18 24.53 -41.63 -24.72
CA PHE A 18 23.70 -42.80 -24.93
C PHE A 18 22.21 -42.43 -24.93
N ILE A 19 21.49 -42.92 -25.93
CA ILE A 19 20.04 -42.98 -25.94
C ILE A 19 19.66 -44.27 -25.19
N MET A 20 19.35 -44.16 -23.90
CA MET A 20 19.21 -45.31 -23.00
C MET A 20 17.93 -46.11 -23.30
N GLY A 21 16.81 -45.43 -23.51
CA GLY A 21 15.52 -46.08 -23.74
C GLY A 21 14.33 -45.18 -23.49
N LEU A 22 13.13 -45.76 -23.65
CA LEU A 22 11.88 -45.20 -23.17
C LEU A 22 11.45 -45.97 -21.92
N GLU A 23 11.61 -45.37 -20.74
CA GLU A 23 11.06 -45.90 -19.49
C GLU A 23 9.84 -45.04 -19.12
N ASN A 24 8.64 -45.61 -19.18
CA ASN A 24 7.38 -44.90 -18.91
C ASN A 24 7.24 -43.59 -19.74
N GLU A 25 7.39 -43.68 -21.07
CA GLU A 25 7.32 -42.54 -22.02
C GLU A 25 8.44 -41.48 -21.89
N ASN A 26 9.52 -41.80 -21.16
CA ASN A 26 10.65 -40.91 -20.97
C ASN A 26 11.81 -41.30 -21.87
N LEU A 27 12.10 -40.49 -22.88
CA LEU A 27 13.32 -40.59 -23.68
C LEU A 27 14.50 -40.07 -22.85
N ILE A 28 15.27 -41.01 -22.31
CA ILE A 28 16.44 -40.70 -21.50
C ILE A 28 17.67 -40.68 -22.40
N ILE A 29 18.27 -39.49 -22.53
CA ILE A 29 19.57 -39.30 -23.15
C ILE A 29 20.58 -39.01 -22.03
N SER A 30 21.50 -39.94 -21.83
CA SER A 30 22.48 -39.87 -20.75
C SER A 30 23.88 -39.60 -21.30
N LEU A 31 24.61 -38.69 -20.68
CA LEU A 31 26.05 -38.57 -20.89
C LEU A 31 26.76 -39.57 -19.97
N ASP A 32 27.44 -40.56 -20.57
CA ASP A 32 28.20 -41.59 -19.86
C ASP A 32 29.69 -41.48 -20.21
N LEU A 33 30.41 -40.68 -19.43
CA LEU A 33 31.84 -40.42 -19.61
C LEU A 33 32.70 -41.66 -19.31
N ALA A 34 32.18 -42.69 -18.63
CA ALA A 34 32.95 -43.89 -18.30
C ALA A 34 33.12 -44.83 -19.51
N LYS A 35 32.19 -44.79 -20.47
CA LYS A 35 32.23 -45.60 -21.70
C LYS A 35 32.99 -44.94 -22.86
N PHE A 36 33.55 -43.75 -22.64
CA PHE A 36 34.25 -42.99 -23.67
C PHE A 36 35.68 -43.53 -23.90
N GLU A 37 35.87 -44.39 -24.91
CA GLU A 37 37.20 -44.90 -25.28
C GLU A 37 38.01 -43.86 -26.10
N CYS A 38 39.03 -43.27 -25.49
CA CYS A 38 39.95 -42.38 -26.20
C CYS A 38 40.88 -43.19 -27.11
N LYS A 39 40.51 -43.36 -28.40
CA LYS A 39 41.43 -43.93 -29.40
C LYS A 39 42.60 -42.96 -29.59
N LYS A 40 43.84 -43.43 -29.38
CA LYS A 40 45.12 -42.67 -29.41
C LYS A 40 45.43 -41.84 -30.69
N LYS A 41 44.52 -41.80 -31.68
CA LYS A 41 44.70 -41.16 -32.99
C LYS A 41 43.45 -40.43 -33.50
N LEU A 42 42.58 -39.92 -32.63
CA LEU A 42 41.51 -39.01 -33.07
C LEU A 42 42.01 -37.56 -33.08
N ASN A 43 41.72 -36.85 -34.15
CA ASN A 43 41.94 -35.41 -34.26
C ASN A 43 41.05 -34.70 -33.22
N ALA A 44 41.51 -33.63 -32.56
CA ALA A 44 40.75 -32.96 -31.49
C ALA A 44 39.31 -32.54 -31.90
N GLY A 45 39.08 -32.32 -33.20
CA GLY A 45 37.75 -32.02 -33.76
C GLY A 45 36.80 -33.21 -33.94
N GLU A 46 37.28 -34.45 -33.82
CA GLU A 46 36.49 -35.69 -33.98
C GLU A 46 36.10 -36.34 -32.64
N LEU A 47 36.63 -35.83 -31.52
CA LEU A 47 36.51 -36.42 -30.17
C LEU A 47 35.25 -36.02 -29.40
N ALA A 48 34.39 -35.15 -29.91
CA ALA A 48 33.21 -34.69 -29.17
C ALA A 48 32.09 -34.25 -30.11
N LYS A 49 31.43 -35.21 -30.78
CA LYS A 49 30.32 -34.84 -31.67
C LYS A 49 29.16 -34.23 -30.86
N PRO A 50 28.70 -33.02 -31.20
CA PRO A 50 27.61 -32.37 -30.49
C PRO A 50 26.30 -33.14 -30.63
N LEU A 51 25.44 -33.04 -29.62
CA LEU A 51 24.10 -33.59 -29.69
C LEU A 51 23.20 -32.68 -30.52
N HIS A 52 22.59 -33.22 -31.57
CA HIS A 52 21.59 -32.51 -32.35
C HIS A 52 20.47 -33.47 -32.84
N PRO A 53 19.24 -32.98 -33.09
CA PRO A 53 18.10 -33.80 -33.48
C PRO A 53 18.37 -34.71 -34.69
N TYR A 54 19.11 -34.21 -35.68
CA TYR A 54 19.48 -34.99 -36.86
C TYR A 54 20.24 -36.29 -36.50
N ILE A 55 21.23 -36.25 -35.59
CA ILE A 55 22.00 -37.45 -35.26
C ILE A 55 21.17 -38.42 -34.41
N ILE A 56 20.30 -37.90 -33.53
CA ILE A 56 19.38 -38.73 -32.74
C ILE A 56 18.42 -39.46 -33.68
N TYR A 57 17.79 -38.72 -34.61
CA TYR A 57 16.88 -39.27 -35.62
C TYR A 57 17.57 -40.34 -36.48
N GLU A 58 18.76 -40.05 -37.03
CA GLU A 58 19.49 -41.02 -37.85
C GLU A 58 19.89 -42.28 -37.08
N VAL A 59 20.38 -42.14 -35.84
CA VAL A 59 20.79 -43.29 -35.02
C VAL A 59 19.57 -44.15 -34.72
N LEU A 60 18.42 -43.56 -34.40
CA LEU A 60 17.18 -44.29 -34.15
C LEU A 60 16.63 -44.97 -35.42
N GLU A 61 16.60 -44.28 -36.56
CA GLU A 61 16.10 -44.82 -37.83
C GLU A 61 17.01 -45.95 -38.35
N LYS A 62 18.34 -45.76 -38.38
CA LYS A 62 19.29 -46.79 -38.87
C LYS A 62 19.25 -48.08 -38.06
N ASN A 63 18.85 -48.00 -36.80
CA ASN A 63 18.72 -49.15 -35.90
C ASN A 63 17.27 -49.65 -35.75
N ASN A 64 16.32 -49.13 -36.54
CA ASN A 64 14.89 -49.46 -36.44
C ASN A 64 14.28 -49.28 -35.04
N LYS A 65 14.78 -48.31 -34.27
CA LYS A 65 14.32 -47.98 -32.90
C LYS A 65 13.60 -46.63 -32.80
N ASN A 66 13.29 -45.98 -33.93
CA ASN A 66 12.57 -44.70 -33.93
C ASN A 66 11.05 -44.85 -33.75
N ASN A 67 10.51 -46.05 -33.53
CA ASN A 67 9.07 -46.28 -33.36
C ASN A 67 8.79 -46.98 -32.02
N PHE A 68 7.89 -46.42 -31.22
CA PHE A 68 7.43 -47.00 -29.98
C PHE A 68 5.90 -46.86 -29.89
N ASN A 69 5.20 -47.99 -29.77
CA ASN A 69 3.73 -48.07 -29.77
C ASN A 69 3.09 -47.33 -30.96
N ASP A 70 3.59 -47.57 -32.18
CA ASP A 70 3.14 -46.96 -33.44
C ASP A 70 3.31 -45.44 -33.53
N VAL A 71 4.05 -44.83 -32.61
CA VAL A 71 4.40 -43.41 -32.60
C VAL A 71 5.91 -43.27 -32.76
N LYS A 72 6.34 -42.42 -33.70
CA LYS A 72 7.77 -42.14 -33.85
C LYS A 72 8.31 -41.43 -32.62
N ILE A 73 9.53 -41.76 -32.19
CA ILE A 73 10.18 -41.05 -31.09
C ILE A 73 10.48 -39.61 -31.51
N ILE A 74 11.05 -39.47 -32.71
CA ILE A 74 11.28 -38.19 -33.38
C ILE A 74 10.70 -38.24 -34.79
N ASP A 75 9.74 -37.35 -35.11
CA ASP A 75 9.34 -37.11 -36.49
C ASP A 75 10.21 -36.02 -37.12
N LYS A 76 10.68 -36.24 -38.34
CA LYS A 76 11.33 -35.22 -39.17
C LYS A 76 10.35 -34.79 -40.26
N ILE A 77 9.93 -33.53 -40.22
CA ILE A 77 9.10 -32.90 -41.26
C ILE A 77 9.94 -31.81 -41.94
N GLU A 78 9.91 -31.76 -43.27
CA GLU A 78 10.72 -30.84 -44.05
C GLU A 78 9.84 -30.07 -45.03
N ASP A 79 9.96 -28.74 -45.01
CA ASP A 79 9.37 -27.84 -46.01
C ASP A 79 10.47 -27.27 -46.93
N GLU A 80 10.12 -26.33 -47.83
CA GLU A 80 11.07 -25.76 -48.79
C GLU A 80 12.31 -25.13 -48.13
N ASN A 81 12.19 -24.57 -46.93
CA ASN A 81 13.23 -23.76 -46.29
C ASN A 81 13.68 -24.28 -44.91
N ASN A 82 12.86 -25.10 -44.23
CA ASN A 82 13.08 -25.53 -42.86
C ASN A 82 12.87 -27.03 -42.66
N ILE A 83 13.58 -27.56 -41.66
CA ILE A 83 13.36 -28.89 -41.09
C ILE A 83 12.83 -28.72 -39.66
N ILE A 84 11.79 -29.45 -39.32
CA ILE A 84 11.21 -29.48 -37.97
C ILE A 84 11.33 -30.90 -37.42
N TYR A 85 11.97 -31.02 -36.27
CA TYR A 85 12.05 -32.27 -35.51
C TYR A 85 11.02 -32.24 -34.37
N TYR A 86 10.02 -33.12 -34.42
CA TYR A 86 9.04 -33.27 -33.35
C TYR A 86 9.46 -34.36 -32.38
N PHE A 87 9.73 -33.98 -31.14
CA PHE A 87 9.96 -34.91 -30.04
C PHE A 87 8.62 -35.27 -29.42
N ASN A 88 8.16 -36.51 -29.64
CA ASN A 88 6.83 -36.96 -29.22
C ASN A 88 6.77 -37.45 -27.77
N PHE A 89 7.93 -37.74 -27.18
CA PHE A 89 8.08 -38.28 -25.82
C PHE A 89 8.83 -37.30 -24.91
N ARG A 90 8.74 -37.49 -23.59
CA ARG A 90 9.40 -36.63 -22.60
C ARG A 90 10.92 -36.75 -22.78
N LEU A 91 11.63 -35.65 -22.98
CA LEU A 91 13.09 -35.64 -23.10
C LEU A 91 13.73 -35.43 -21.74
N ILE A 92 14.62 -36.33 -21.33
CA ILE A 92 15.45 -36.16 -20.13
C ILE A 92 16.91 -36.22 -20.55
N LEU A 93 17.61 -35.10 -20.42
CA LEU A 93 19.07 -35.06 -20.47
C LEU A 93 19.59 -35.27 -19.04
N LYS A 94 20.46 -36.25 -18.81
CA LYS A 94 21.06 -36.48 -17.49
C LYS A 94 22.51 -36.93 -17.58
N GLU A 95 23.23 -36.81 -16.48
CA GLU A 95 24.54 -37.47 -16.30
C GLU A 95 24.35 -38.81 -15.57
N ASN A 96 25.16 -39.82 -15.90
CA ASN A 96 25.22 -41.05 -15.11
C ASN A 96 26.02 -40.81 -13.81
N GLU A 97 25.35 -40.89 -12.65
CA GLU A 97 25.93 -40.65 -11.33
C GLU A 97 26.79 -41.82 -10.77
N ASP A 98 26.89 -42.94 -11.49
CA ASP A 98 27.69 -44.12 -11.08
C ASP A 98 29.21 -43.89 -11.27
N ASN A 99 29.77 -42.88 -10.59
CA ASN A 99 31.22 -42.61 -10.60
C ASN A 99 31.80 -42.58 -9.19
N LYS A 100 31.98 -43.77 -8.59
CA LYS A 100 32.68 -43.97 -7.31
C LYS A 100 34.21 -44.04 -7.41
N ASN A 101 34.81 -43.97 -8.60
CA ASN A 101 36.26 -44.16 -8.76
C ASN A 101 37.06 -42.85 -8.88
N LYS A 102 37.95 -42.63 -7.91
CA LYS A 102 38.88 -41.48 -7.81
C LYS A 102 39.86 -41.34 -8.99
N GLU A 103 40.12 -42.44 -9.71
CA GLU A 103 41.00 -42.51 -10.88
C GLU A 103 40.25 -42.17 -12.19
N ALA A 104 38.95 -42.53 -12.25
CA ALA A 104 38.04 -42.06 -13.29
C ALA A 104 37.91 -40.53 -13.25
N LEU A 105 37.83 -39.94 -12.06
CA LEU A 105 37.81 -38.48 -11.83
C LEU A 105 39.00 -37.70 -12.44
N LYS A 106 40.22 -38.29 -12.46
CA LYS A 106 41.40 -37.69 -13.12
C LYS A 106 41.37 -37.82 -14.64
N THR A 107 40.75 -38.87 -15.16
CA THR A 107 40.56 -39.06 -16.61
C THR A 107 39.40 -38.20 -17.10
N LEU A 108 38.34 -38.08 -16.29
CA LEU A 108 37.22 -37.15 -16.41
C LEU A 108 37.67 -35.69 -16.49
N SER A 109 38.68 -35.24 -15.74
CA SER A 109 39.16 -33.85 -15.85
C SER A 109 39.81 -33.54 -17.21
N PHE A 110 40.42 -34.54 -17.87
CA PHE A 110 40.92 -34.43 -19.24
C PHE A 110 39.78 -34.59 -20.27
N MET A 111 38.86 -35.54 -20.06
CA MET A 111 37.68 -35.76 -20.92
C MET A 111 36.63 -34.64 -20.84
N GLN A 112 36.58 -33.89 -19.74
CA GLN A 112 35.75 -32.71 -19.55
C GLN A 112 36.08 -31.58 -20.54
N ASN A 113 37.23 -31.65 -21.23
CA ASN A 113 37.59 -30.76 -22.33
C ASN A 113 36.90 -31.14 -23.66
N PHE A 114 36.19 -32.26 -23.71
CA PHE A 114 35.57 -32.85 -24.90
C PHE A 114 34.08 -33.12 -24.68
N ILE A 115 33.41 -32.35 -23.83
CA ILE A 115 31.96 -32.51 -23.61
C ILE A 115 31.21 -31.90 -24.78
N PRO A 116 30.30 -32.65 -25.43
CA PRO A 116 29.59 -32.19 -26.62
C PRO A 116 28.65 -31.02 -26.34
N ALA A 117 28.63 -30.04 -27.24
CA ALA A 117 27.60 -29.00 -27.26
C ALA A 117 26.23 -29.58 -27.64
N TYR A 118 25.16 -28.93 -27.23
CA TYR A 118 23.79 -29.38 -27.49
C TYR A 118 23.10 -28.37 -28.41
N PHE A 119 22.72 -28.78 -29.63
CA PHE A 119 22.07 -27.94 -30.64
C PHE A 119 20.73 -28.53 -31.08
N PHE A 120 19.64 -28.08 -30.48
CA PHE A 120 18.28 -28.45 -30.87
C PHE A 120 17.68 -27.57 -31.97
N SER A 121 18.46 -26.60 -32.43
CA SER A 121 18.16 -25.77 -33.59
C SER A 121 19.44 -25.22 -34.20
N TYR A 122 19.36 -24.85 -35.48
CA TYR A 122 20.43 -24.16 -36.17
C TYR A 122 19.87 -23.34 -37.33
N GLN A 123 20.37 -22.11 -37.48
CA GLN A 123 19.98 -21.21 -38.56
C GLN A 123 21.20 -20.55 -39.19
N ILE A 124 21.15 -20.37 -40.51
CA ILE A 124 22.10 -19.58 -41.28
C ILE A 124 21.32 -18.44 -41.95
N ILE A 125 21.86 -17.23 -41.84
CA ILE A 125 21.34 -16.05 -42.53
C ILE A 125 22.09 -15.93 -43.87
N GLY A 126 21.38 -16.08 -44.99
CA GLY A 126 21.93 -16.01 -46.34
C GLY A 126 21.44 -17.12 -47.27
N ASP A 127 21.91 -17.12 -48.52
CA ASP A 127 21.57 -18.19 -49.48
C ASP A 127 22.33 -19.47 -49.15
N SER A 128 21.62 -20.49 -48.64
CA SER A 128 22.21 -21.78 -48.30
C SER A 128 22.79 -22.51 -49.51
N LYS A 129 22.34 -22.18 -50.73
CA LYS A 129 22.87 -22.73 -51.99
C LYS A 129 24.27 -22.21 -52.34
N ALA A 130 24.69 -21.11 -51.73
CA ALA A 130 26.03 -20.55 -51.90
C ALA A 130 27.09 -21.21 -50.98
N ILE A 131 26.68 -22.09 -50.05
CA ILE A 131 27.59 -22.73 -49.10
C ILE A 131 28.40 -23.84 -49.81
N PRO A 132 29.75 -23.78 -49.80
CA PRO A 132 30.59 -24.83 -50.37
C PRO A 132 30.33 -26.21 -49.74
N LYS A 133 30.40 -27.29 -50.53
CA LYS A 133 30.08 -28.66 -50.07
C LYS A 133 30.89 -29.12 -48.85
N ASN A 134 32.18 -28.78 -48.80
CA ASN A 134 33.05 -29.09 -47.65
C ASN A 134 32.60 -28.37 -46.36
N VAL A 135 32.12 -27.14 -46.47
CA VAL A 135 31.56 -26.38 -45.35
C VAL A 135 30.21 -26.97 -44.95
N LEU A 136 29.37 -27.36 -45.90
CA LEU A 136 28.09 -28.00 -45.63
C LEU A 136 28.27 -29.32 -44.85
N GLU A 137 29.24 -30.14 -45.22
CA GLU A 137 29.56 -31.38 -44.52
C GLU A 137 30.07 -31.12 -43.09
N TYR A 138 30.89 -30.08 -42.91
CA TYR A 138 31.30 -29.63 -41.58
C TYR A 138 30.10 -29.18 -40.73
N LEU A 139 29.21 -28.35 -41.28
CA LEU A 139 28.02 -27.85 -40.59
C LEU A 139 27.04 -28.97 -40.25
N LYS A 140 26.88 -29.95 -41.15
CA LYS A 140 26.09 -31.15 -40.90
C LYS A 140 26.66 -31.97 -39.73
N ASN A 141 27.98 -32.16 -39.70
CA ASN A 141 28.64 -32.92 -38.65
C ASN A 141 28.69 -32.20 -37.29
N ARG A 142 28.76 -30.86 -37.29
CA ARG A 142 28.90 -30.06 -36.06
C ARG A 142 27.60 -29.45 -35.54
N TYR A 143 26.59 -29.31 -36.38
CA TYR A 143 25.33 -28.69 -36.00
C TYR A 143 24.13 -29.45 -36.52
N GLY A 144 24.27 -30.59 -37.20
CA GLY A 144 23.13 -31.27 -37.81
C GLY A 144 22.47 -30.49 -38.95
N TYR A 145 23.16 -29.49 -39.53
CA TYR A 145 22.63 -28.66 -40.60
C TYR A 145 22.61 -29.41 -41.94
N GLU A 146 21.42 -29.68 -42.47
CA GLU A 146 21.23 -30.41 -43.73
C GLU A 146 20.94 -29.48 -44.93
N GLY A 147 21.54 -28.28 -44.95
CA GLY A 147 21.32 -27.29 -46.01
C GLY A 147 20.05 -26.44 -45.84
N LYS A 148 19.29 -26.71 -44.77
CA LYS A 148 18.10 -25.98 -44.35
C LYS A 148 18.17 -25.66 -42.88
N ASN A 149 17.58 -24.53 -42.50
CA ASN A 149 17.43 -24.16 -41.11
C ASN A 149 16.59 -25.22 -40.40
N TYR A 150 16.88 -25.53 -39.14
CA TYR A 150 16.05 -26.47 -38.40
C TYR A 150 15.77 -26.00 -36.98
N LYS A 151 14.63 -26.46 -36.47
CA LYS A 151 14.20 -26.28 -35.09
C LYS A 151 13.53 -27.53 -34.54
N SER A 152 13.44 -27.62 -33.22
CA SER A 152 12.76 -28.71 -32.53
C SER A 152 11.46 -28.24 -31.90
N ILE A 153 10.45 -29.12 -31.94
CA ILE A 153 9.18 -28.93 -31.21
C ILE A 153 9.05 -30.09 -30.23
N PHE A 154 8.92 -29.77 -28.94
CA PHE A 154 8.81 -30.75 -27.86
C PHE A 154 7.35 -30.85 -27.42
N LYS A 155 6.69 -31.95 -27.77
CA LYS A 155 5.27 -32.18 -27.43
C LYS A 155 5.05 -32.55 -25.96
N LYS A 156 6.10 -33.04 -25.30
CA LYS A 156 6.12 -33.47 -23.90
C LYS A 156 7.19 -32.72 -23.13
N GLU A 157 7.27 -32.99 -21.84
CA GLU A 157 8.14 -32.26 -20.91
C GLU A 157 9.62 -32.42 -21.29
N VAL A 158 10.42 -31.40 -21.00
CA VAL A 158 11.87 -31.41 -21.23
C VAL A 158 12.57 -31.16 -19.90
N TYR A 159 13.39 -32.12 -19.47
CA TYR A 159 14.20 -32.04 -18.27
C TYR A 159 15.68 -32.05 -18.63
N ILE A 160 16.41 -31.04 -18.18
CA ILE A 160 17.85 -30.92 -18.40
C ILE A 160 18.55 -31.07 -17.05
N ASN A 161 18.76 -32.31 -16.63
CA ASN A 161 19.35 -32.68 -15.34
C ASN A 161 20.83 -33.05 -15.47
N CYS A 162 21.60 -32.20 -16.12
CA CYS A 162 23.06 -32.32 -16.26
C CYS A 162 23.72 -30.94 -16.14
N ASN A 163 25.01 -30.92 -15.81
CA ASN A 163 25.83 -29.74 -15.91
C ASN A 163 26.31 -29.61 -17.37
N CYS A 164 26.11 -28.43 -17.96
CA CYS A 164 26.49 -28.17 -19.34
C CYS A 164 27.78 -27.34 -19.36
N PHE A 165 28.88 -27.97 -19.78
CA PHE A 165 30.16 -27.30 -19.96
C PHE A 165 30.19 -26.49 -21.27
N GLU A 166 29.61 -27.04 -22.33
CA GLU A 166 29.42 -26.36 -23.60
C GLU A 166 28.05 -25.69 -23.72
N ARG A 167 27.88 -24.86 -24.76
CA ARG A 167 26.62 -24.12 -24.98
C ARG A 167 25.46 -25.07 -25.25
N LEU A 168 24.36 -24.82 -24.56
CA LEU A 168 23.06 -25.42 -24.81
C LEU A 168 22.23 -24.45 -25.67
N ASN A 169 21.87 -24.86 -26.89
CA ASN A 169 21.12 -24.06 -27.84
C ASN A 169 19.77 -24.69 -28.18
N PHE A 170 18.71 -24.00 -27.78
CA PHE A 170 17.31 -24.26 -28.09
C PHE A 170 16.66 -23.13 -28.90
N SER A 171 17.42 -22.18 -29.45
CA SER A 171 16.83 -21.02 -30.13
C SER A 171 15.75 -21.40 -31.17
N HIS A 172 14.66 -20.66 -31.28
CA HIS A 172 13.53 -20.97 -32.17
C HIS A 172 12.76 -22.27 -31.87
N CYS A 173 13.10 -23.00 -30.80
CA CYS A 173 12.34 -24.19 -30.41
C CYS A 173 10.99 -23.82 -29.78
N GLU A 174 10.08 -24.78 -29.81
CA GLU A 174 8.77 -24.66 -29.20
C GLU A 174 8.56 -25.80 -28.19
N PHE A 175 8.07 -25.44 -27.00
CA PHE A 175 7.82 -26.36 -25.92
C PHE A 175 6.34 -26.36 -25.59
N GLU A 176 5.65 -27.45 -25.89
CA GLU A 176 4.21 -27.60 -25.64
C GLU A 176 3.89 -27.99 -24.20
N SER A 177 4.90 -28.47 -23.46
CA SER A 177 4.78 -28.89 -22.06
C SER A 177 5.91 -28.31 -21.20
N LYS A 178 5.94 -28.70 -19.91
CA LYS A 178 6.86 -28.14 -18.91
C LYS A 178 8.32 -28.30 -19.33
N VAL A 179 9.10 -27.24 -19.13
CA VAL A 179 10.57 -27.27 -19.26
C VAL A 179 11.18 -27.05 -17.89
N SER A 180 12.14 -27.89 -17.50
CA SER A 180 12.84 -27.74 -16.24
C SER A 180 14.30 -28.11 -16.35
N LEU A 181 15.17 -27.38 -15.63
CA LEU A 181 16.58 -27.74 -15.52
C LEU A 181 16.84 -28.77 -14.42
N ARG A 182 15.81 -29.41 -13.86
CA ARG A 182 15.99 -30.41 -12.78
C ARG A 182 14.98 -31.52 -12.90
N PHE A 183 15.44 -32.77 -12.73
CA PHE A 183 14.55 -33.92 -12.80
C PHE A 183 13.73 -34.14 -11.51
N LEU A 184 14.08 -33.47 -10.41
CA LEU A 184 13.43 -33.53 -9.09
C LEU A 184 13.66 -32.18 -8.38
N LYS A 185 12.81 -31.80 -7.41
CA LYS A 185 13.01 -30.60 -6.55
C LYS A 185 14.17 -30.78 -5.57
N ASP A 186 15.39 -31.00 -6.07
CA ASP A 186 16.59 -30.87 -5.26
C ASP A 186 17.08 -29.41 -5.28
N ASN A 187 17.58 -28.89 -4.16
CA ASN A 187 18.06 -27.50 -4.05
C ASN A 187 19.53 -27.37 -4.52
N LYS A 188 19.95 -28.17 -5.52
CA LYS A 188 21.33 -28.19 -6.02
C LYS A 188 21.45 -27.37 -7.30
N TYR A 189 22.40 -26.46 -7.39
CA TYR A 189 22.63 -25.72 -8.63
C TYR A 189 22.89 -26.64 -9.83
N LYS A 190 22.37 -26.24 -10.99
CA LYS A 190 22.73 -26.84 -12.28
C LYS A 190 23.51 -25.82 -13.07
N GLU A 191 24.73 -26.20 -13.43
CA GLU A 191 25.73 -25.28 -13.94
C GLU A 191 25.80 -25.32 -15.47
N PHE A 192 25.72 -24.15 -16.08
CA PHE A 192 25.79 -23.91 -17.52
C PHE A 192 26.96 -22.96 -17.79
N HIS A 193 28.15 -23.52 -17.93
CA HIS A 193 29.41 -22.76 -17.98
C HIS A 193 29.49 -21.83 -19.20
N ASN A 194 29.08 -22.30 -20.39
CA ASN A 194 29.05 -21.51 -21.63
C ASN A 194 27.68 -20.87 -21.93
N GLY A 195 26.84 -20.70 -20.90
CA GLY A 195 25.51 -20.11 -21.02
C GLY A 195 24.51 -20.93 -21.84
N VAL A 196 23.29 -20.42 -21.97
CA VAL A 196 22.20 -21.06 -22.73
C VAL A 196 21.61 -20.12 -23.77
N ASP A 197 21.08 -20.67 -24.85
CA ASP A 197 20.38 -19.91 -25.89
C ASP A 197 18.95 -20.41 -26.07
N PHE A 198 17.99 -19.64 -25.59
CA PHE A 198 16.56 -19.84 -25.81
C PHE A 198 15.97 -18.73 -26.69
N SER A 199 16.78 -18.00 -27.46
CA SER A 199 16.28 -16.87 -28.26
C SER A 199 15.18 -17.32 -29.23
N ASN A 200 14.09 -16.57 -29.35
CA ASN A 200 12.92 -16.86 -30.17
C ASN A 200 12.15 -18.14 -29.78
N CYS A 201 12.29 -18.61 -28.53
CA CYS A 201 11.52 -19.77 -28.05
C CYS A 201 10.08 -19.43 -27.67
N ILE A 202 9.19 -20.41 -27.83
CA ILE A 202 7.82 -20.36 -27.33
C ILE A 202 7.63 -21.44 -26.27
N PHE A 203 7.30 -21.05 -25.05
CA PHE A 203 6.98 -21.94 -23.94
C PHE A 203 5.49 -21.86 -23.64
N LYS A 204 4.74 -22.88 -24.06
CA LYS A 204 3.27 -22.95 -23.86
C LYS A 204 2.86 -23.35 -22.45
N ASN A 205 3.78 -23.86 -21.64
CA ASN A 205 3.53 -24.35 -20.29
C ASN A 205 4.57 -23.83 -19.29
N GLU A 206 4.47 -24.25 -18.02
CA GLU A 206 5.32 -23.81 -16.92
C GLU A 206 6.81 -24.04 -17.21
N VAL A 207 7.66 -23.10 -16.79
CA VAL A 207 9.12 -23.19 -16.92
C VAL A 207 9.75 -23.08 -15.54
N ASP A 208 10.57 -24.06 -15.19
CA ASP A 208 11.24 -24.16 -13.89
C ASP A 208 12.76 -24.14 -14.07
N PHE A 209 13.30 -22.92 -13.99
CA PHE A 209 14.72 -22.59 -14.02
C PHE A 209 15.21 -22.15 -12.64
N SER A 210 14.58 -22.64 -11.57
CA SER A 210 15.03 -22.40 -10.21
C SER A 210 16.48 -22.88 -10.00
N TYR A 211 17.24 -22.14 -9.20
CA TYR A 211 18.65 -22.41 -8.86
C TYR A 211 19.52 -22.66 -10.12
N PHE A 212 19.24 -21.97 -11.21
CA PHE A 212 19.99 -22.03 -12.45
C PHE A 212 21.31 -21.27 -12.30
N ALA A 213 22.45 -21.93 -12.55
CA ALA A 213 23.77 -21.29 -12.53
C ALA A 213 24.31 -21.15 -13.95
N SER A 214 24.66 -19.94 -14.35
CA SER A 214 25.07 -19.63 -15.73
C SER A 214 26.38 -18.85 -15.76
N GLY A 215 27.25 -19.17 -16.73
CA GLY A 215 28.55 -18.53 -16.92
C GLY A 215 29.63 -18.99 -15.94
N THR A 216 29.36 -20.03 -15.13
CA THR A 216 30.22 -20.45 -14.03
C THR A 216 31.64 -20.71 -14.53
N PRO A 217 32.69 -20.24 -13.81
CA PRO A 217 34.06 -20.52 -14.20
C PRO A 217 34.30 -22.01 -14.36
N LEU A 218 35.00 -22.36 -15.43
CA LEU A 218 35.47 -23.72 -15.65
C LEU A 218 36.46 -24.11 -14.53
N PRO A 219 36.42 -25.35 -14.00
CA PRO A 219 37.41 -25.84 -13.02
C PRO A 219 38.85 -25.66 -13.51
N ASP A 220 39.79 -25.41 -12.59
CA ASP A 220 41.20 -25.10 -12.86
C ASP A 220 41.84 -26.04 -13.91
N ASN A 221 42.56 -25.45 -14.88
CA ASN A 221 43.25 -26.07 -16.05
C ASN A 221 42.51 -26.13 -17.40
N LYS A 222 41.48 -25.30 -17.63
CA LYS A 222 40.74 -25.28 -18.92
C LYS A 222 41.14 -24.09 -19.81
N TYR A 223 41.57 -24.37 -21.03
CA TYR A 223 42.19 -23.41 -21.99
C TYR A 223 41.19 -22.56 -22.81
N TYR A 224 39.89 -22.79 -22.70
CA TYR A 224 38.87 -22.06 -23.47
C TYR A 224 37.71 -21.60 -22.58
N ASN A 225 37.88 -20.47 -21.89
CA ASN A 225 36.76 -19.76 -21.28
C ASN A 225 36.19 -18.75 -22.29
N ASN A 226 35.37 -19.24 -23.22
CA ASN A 226 34.52 -18.39 -24.05
C ASN A 226 33.12 -18.34 -23.41
N ALA A 227 33.00 -17.95 -22.13
CA ALA A 227 31.72 -17.83 -21.44
C ALA A 227 30.76 -16.95 -22.26
N GLN A 228 29.89 -17.59 -23.03
CA GLN A 228 28.92 -16.90 -23.87
C GLN A 228 27.78 -16.38 -23.02
N ASN A 229 27.03 -15.43 -23.54
CA ASN A 229 25.90 -14.86 -22.84
C ASN A 229 24.72 -15.85 -22.79
N THR A 230 23.88 -15.68 -21.77
CA THR A 230 22.60 -16.38 -21.63
C THR A 230 21.48 -15.58 -22.28
N LEU A 231 20.77 -16.19 -23.21
CA LEU A 231 19.84 -15.50 -24.10
C LEU A 231 18.42 -16.05 -23.94
N PHE A 232 17.48 -15.16 -23.63
CA PHE A 232 16.04 -15.34 -23.64
C PHE A 232 15.37 -14.25 -24.49
N LYS A 233 16.04 -13.85 -25.58
CA LYS A 233 15.57 -12.76 -26.45
C LYS A 233 14.36 -13.22 -27.24
N ASP A 234 13.37 -12.35 -27.39
CA ASP A 234 12.16 -12.59 -28.20
C ASP A 234 11.41 -13.87 -27.78
N CYS A 235 11.56 -14.30 -26.51
CA CYS A 235 10.86 -15.44 -25.95
C CYS A 235 9.40 -15.12 -25.65
N ILE A 236 8.51 -16.09 -25.84
CA ILE A 236 7.12 -16.03 -25.37
C ILE A 236 6.91 -17.09 -24.29
N PHE A 237 6.60 -16.65 -23.08
CA PHE A 237 6.24 -17.52 -21.95
C PHE A 237 4.75 -17.40 -21.69
N GLU A 238 3.98 -18.45 -22.02
CA GLU A 238 2.52 -18.43 -21.90
C GLU A 238 2.01 -18.73 -20.48
N ASN A 239 2.85 -19.35 -19.65
CA ASN A 239 2.54 -19.74 -18.28
C ASN A 239 3.65 -19.30 -17.32
N LYS A 240 3.56 -19.70 -16.05
CA LYS A 240 4.48 -19.30 -14.98
C LYS A 240 5.92 -19.67 -15.28
N VAL A 241 6.84 -18.78 -14.92
CA VAL A 241 8.29 -18.97 -15.08
C VAL A 241 8.98 -18.74 -13.75
N ASP A 242 9.85 -19.67 -13.37
CA ASP A 242 10.55 -19.60 -12.09
C ASP A 242 12.06 -19.58 -12.29
N PHE A 243 12.72 -18.53 -11.80
CA PHE A 243 14.17 -18.35 -11.75
C PHE A 243 14.68 -18.23 -10.31
N HIS A 244 13.88 -18.50 -9.27
CA HIS A 244 14.30 -18.20 -7.90
C HIS A 244 15.65 -18.84 -7.54
N ASN A 245 16.45 -18.16 -6.70
CA ASN A 245 17.79 -18.60 -6.31
C ASN A 245 18.79 -18.84 -7.47
N SER A 246 18.55 -18.30 -8.66
CA SER A 246 19.48 -18.46 -9.80
C SER A 246 20.68 -17.52 -9.70
N LYS A 247 21.84 -17.99 -10.18
CA LYS A 247 23.09 -17.24 -10.20
C LYS A 247 23.64 -17.07 -11.61
N ILE A 248 23.71 -15.84 -12.07
CA ILE A 248 24.12 -15.48 -13.43
C ILE A 248 25.44 -14.69 -13.38
N THR A 249 26.52 -15.34 -13.80
CA THR A 249 27.89 -14.78 -13.77
C THR A 249 28.34 -14.20 -15.12
N ASN A 250 27.68 -14.60 -16.21
CA ASN A 250 27.78 -14.01 -17.55
C ASN A 250 26.70 -12.93 -17.77
N ASN A 251 26.61 -12.34 -18.96
CA ASN A 251 25.49 -11.44 -19.27
C ASN A 251 24.22 -12.24 -19.58
N ILE A 252 23.06 -11.71 -19.19
CA ILE A 252 21.75 -12.27 -19.50
C ILE A 252 20.86 -11.26 -20.24
N TYR A 253 20.16 -11.71 -21.27
CA TYR A 253 19.30 -10.87 -22.11
C TYR A 253 17.89 -11.47 -22.24
N PHE A 254 16.90 -10.80 -21.66
CA PHE A 254 15.47 -11.04 -21.83
C PHE A 254 14.85 -10.11 -22.88
N ASN A 255 15.65 -9.53 -23.79
CA ASN A 255 15.17 -8.45 -24.65
C ASN A 255 13.93 -8.87 -25.45
N ASN A 256 12.89 -8.04 -25.43
CA ASN A 256 11.58 -8.29 -26.06
C ASN A 256 10.85 -9.57 -25.58
N ALA A 257 11.27 -10.18 -24.47
CA ALA A 257 10.57 -11.33 -23.92
C ALA A 257 9.17 -10.93 -23.44
N HIS A 258 8.20 -11.82 -23.63
CA HIS A 258 6.82 -11.63 -23.24
C HIS A 258 6.41 -12.68 -22.21
N PHE A 259 6.18 -12.23 -20.97
CA PHE A 259 5.70 -13.05 -19.86
C PHE A 259 4.19 -12.86 -19.71
N LYS A 260 3.38 -13.83 -20.14
CA LYS A 260 1.91 -13.80 -20.05
C LYS A 260 1.38 -14.16 -18.66
N ASP A 261 2.17 -14.86 -17.84
CA ASP A 261 1.85 -15.18 -16.44
C ASP A 261 2.95 -14.66 -15.48
N TYR A 262 2.87 -15.01 -14.20
CA TYR A 262 3.81 -14.62 -13.16
C TYR A 262 5.22 -15.15 -13.44
N VAL A 263 6.22 -14.31 -13.18
CA VAL A 263 7.63 -14.67 -13.25
C VAL A 263 8.32 -14.37 -11.93
N ASP A 264 9.12 -15.32 -11.45
CA ASP A 264 9.81 -15.22 -10.16
C ASP A 264 11.33 -15.14 -10.32
N PHE A 265 11.92 -14.01 -9.94
CA PHE A 265 13.37 -13.80 -9.85
C PHE A 265 13.86 -13.74 -8.39
N HIS A 266 13.05 -14.15 -7.41
CA HIS A 266 13.38 -14.08 -5.99
C HIS A 266 14.78 -14.64 -5.69
N GLU A 267 15.61 -13.85 -5.00
CA GLU A 267 17.00 -14.23 -4.65
C GLU A 267 17.89 -14.55 -5.87
N CYS A 268 17.58 -14.02 -7.06
CA CYS A 268 18.51 -14.08 -8.19
C CYS A 268 19.75 -13.19 -7.96
N GLU A 269 20.93 -13.68 -8.35
CA GLU A 269 22.18 -12.93 -8.37
C GLU A 269 22.62 -12.68 -9.83
N PHE A 270 22.81 -11.41 -10.20
CA PHE A 270 23.34 -11.01 -11.49
C PHE A 270 24.70 -10.32 -11.31
N GLU A 271 25.79 -10.97 -11.72
CA GLU A 271 27.15 -10.45 -11.56
C GLU A 271 27.59 -9.50 -12.69
N LYS A 272 26.95 -9.57 -13.87
CA LYS A 272 27.22 -8.72 -15.04
C LYS A 272 25.92 -8.10 -15.59
N THR A 273 25.87 -7.76 -16.88
CA THR A 273 24.71 -7.12 -17.53
C THR A 273 23.47 -8.01 -17.47
N ALA A 274 22.37 -7.47 -16.93
CA ALA A 274 21.04 -8.08 -16.97
C ALA A 274 20.09 -7.17 -17.76
N SER A 275 19.73 -7.57 -18.97
CA SER A 275 18.94 -6.74 -19.87
C SER A 275 17.50 -7.22 -19.98
N PHE A 276 16.57 -6.36 -19.59
CA PHE A 276 15.12 -6.49 -19.70
C PHE A 276 14.53 -5.51 -20.73
N TYR A 277 15.35 -5.07 -21.70
CA TYR A 277 14.93 -4.13 -22.73
C TYR A 277 13.68 -4.60 -23.47
N GLY A 278 12.62 -3.79 -23.49
CA GLY A 278 11.40 -4.13 -24.23
C GLY A 278 10.61 -5.31 -23.65
N VAL A 279 10.91 -5.78 -22.43
CA VAL A 279 10.17 -6.88 -21.80
C VAL A 279 8.74 -6.47 -21.51
N ARG A 280 7.80 -7.38 -21.75
CA ARG A 280 6.38 -7.20 -21.40
C ARG A 280 5.98 -8.14 -20.29
N PHE A 281 5.51 -7.59 -19.18
CA PHE A 281 4.93 -8.34 -18.06
C PHE A 281 3.41 -8.18 -18.05
N GLU A 282 2.67 -9.27 -18.27
CA GLU A 282 1.20 -9.23 -18.15
C GLU A 282 0.71 -9.33 -16.69
N LYS A 283 1.52 -9.92 -15.83
CA LYS A 283 1.32 -9.99 -14.37
C LYS A 283 2.55 -9.50 -13.63
N VAL A 284 2.39 -9.18 -12.35
CA VAL A 284 3.46 -8.57 -11.53
C VAL A 284 4.66 -9.52 -11.40
N PRO A 285 5.88 -9.10 -11.80
CA PRO A 285 7.09 -9.90 -11.62
C PRO A 285 7.60 -9.80 -10.18
N ASN A 286 8.20 -10.87 -9.67
CA ASN A 286 8.83 -10.89 -8.36
C ASN A 286 10.35 -10.69 -8.48
N PHE A 287 10.87 -9.57 -7.96
CA PHE A 287 12.29 -9.26 -7.89
C PHE A 287 12.77 -9.14 -6.43
N SER A 288 12.02 -9.69 -5.47
CA SER A 288 12.36 -9.56 -4.04
C SER A 288 13.70 -10.23 -3.75
N ALA A 289 14.54 -9.55 -2.98
CA ALA A 289 15.90 -9.99 -2.66
C ALA A 289 16.80 -10.27 -3.89
N CYS A 290 16.47 -9.78 -5.09
CA CYS A 290 17.40 -9.82 -6.21
C CYS A 290 18.63 -8.97 -5.91
N TYR A 291 19.79 -9.50 -6.30
CA TYR A 291 21.07 -8.80 -6.21
C TYR A 291 21.62 -8.49 -7.60
N PHE A 292 21.75 -7.20 -7.90
CA PHE A 292 22.47 -6.71 -9.08
C PHE A 292 23.83 -6.17 -8.64
N LYS A 293 24.91 -6.86 -9.00
CA LYS A 293 26.28 -6.46 -8.62
C LYS A 293 26.64 -5.08 -9.18
N GLU A 294 26.22 -4.80 -10.41
CA GLU A 294 26.37 -3.50 -11.06
C GLU A 294 25.00 -2.96 -11.54
N PRO A 295 24.31 -2.13 -10.73
CA PRO A 295 22.98 -1.61 -11.07
C PRO A 295 22.93 -0.79 -12.38
N LYS A 296 24.02 -0.11 -12.76
CA LYS A 296 24.12 0.63 -14.02
C LYS A 296 24.15 -0.27 -15.26
N ALA A 297 24.53 -1.54 -15.10
CA ALA A 297 24.58 -2.52 -16.18
C ALA A 297 23.23 -3.23 -16.40
N VAL A 298 22.23 -2.97 -15.55
CA VAL A 298 20.87 -3.48 -15.74
C VAL A 298 20.17 -2.63 -16.80
N ASN A 299 19.49 -3.23 -17.78
CA ASN A 299 18.73 -2.45 -18.77
C ASN A 299 17.23 -2.65 -18.54
N LEU A 300 16.53 -1.60 -18.12
CA LEU A 300 15.07 -1.61 -17.90
C LEU A 300 14.33 -0.69 -18.88
N THR A 301 15.00 -0.20 -19.92
CA THR A 301 14.37 0.70 -20.90
C THR A 301 13.26 -0.02 -21.66
N ASN A 302 12.12 0.67 -21.83
CA ASN A 302 10.94 0.16 -22.54
C ASN A 302 10.31 -1.10 -21.91
N VAL A 303 10.51 -1.36 -20.61
CA VAL A 303 9.75 -2.41 -19.92
C VAL A 303 8.27 -2.02 -19.88
N ASN A 304 7.41 -2.81 -20.53
CA ASN A 304 5.98 -2.57 -20.55
C ASN A 304 5.33 -3.09 -19.25
N ILE A 305 4.79 -2.14 -18.47
CA ILE A 305 4.06 -2.39 -17.24
C ILE A 305 2.59 -1.93 -17.31
N ASP A 306 2.01 -1.79 -18.51
CA ASP A 306 0.66 -1.23 -18.69
C ASP A 306 -0.44 -2.04 -17.96
N LYS A 307 -0.20 -3.34 -17.78
CA LYS A 307 -1.09 -4.25 -17.04
C LYS A 307 -0.83 -4.27 -15.52
N LEU A 308 0.20 -3.58 -15.03
CA LEU A 308 0.54 -3.51 -13.61
C LEU A 308 -0.19 -2.34 -12.93
N ASP A 309 -1.40 -2.59 -12.44
CA ASP A 309 -2.19 -1.63 -11.68
C ASP A 309 -2.39 -2.09 -10.22
N PHE A 310 -3.05 -1.24 -9.42
CA PHE A 310 -3.30 -1.59 -8.01
C PHE A 310 -4.15 -2.85 -7.84
N LYS A 311 -5.00 -3.20 -8.82
CA LYS A 311 -5.82 -4.41 -8.76
C LYS A 311 -4.96 -5.65 -9.02
N SER A 312 -4.03 -5.60 -9.98
CA SER A 312 -3.14 -6.72 -10.27
C SER A 312 -2.17 -7.01 -9.12
N LEU A 313 -1.78 -6.00 -8.34
CA LEU A 313 -1.01 -6.19 -7.10
C LEU A 313 -1.82 -6.91 -6.00
N GLU A 314 -3.10 -6.57 -5.83
CA GLU A 314 -4.00 -7.31 -4.93
C GLU A 314 -4.15 -8.76 -5.38
N GLN A 315 -4.38 -8.95 -6.68
CA GLN A 315 -4.54 -10.26 -7.29
C GLN A 315 -3.28 -11.13 -7.16
N TYR A 316 -2.08 -10.55 -7.29
CA TYR A 316 -0.81 -11.24 -7.03
C TYR A 316 -0.77 -11.83 -5.61
N ILE A 317 -1.18 -11.07 -4.59
CA ILE A 317 -1.18 -11.55 -3.21
C ILE A 317 -2.21 -12.67 -3.04
N GLU A 318 -3.42 -12.50 -3.60
CA GLU A 318 -4.50 -13.49 -3.51
C GLU A 318 -4.17 -14.81 -4.24
N ASP A 319 -3.53 -14.73 -5.41
CA ASP A 319 -3.19 -15.89 -6.23
C ASP A 319 -2.02 -16.70 -5.66
N ASN A 320 -1.05 -16.02 -5.02
CA ASN A 320 0.21 -16.65 -4.64
C ASN A 320 0.35 -17.00 -3.16
N TYR A 321 -0.45 -16.43 -2.23
CA TYR A 321 -0.26 -16.71 -0.80
C TYR A 321 -0.50 -18.18 -0.38
N LYS A 322 -1.22 -18.97 -1.17
CA LYS A 322 -1.47 -20.40 -0.92
C LYS A 322 -0.38 -21.28 -1.55
N ASP A 323 0.88 -20.93 -1.29
CA ASP A 323 2.04 -21.67 -1.77
C ASP A 323 2.16 -23.06 -1.11
N GLU A 324 3.20 -23.81 -1.48
CA GLU A 324 3.45 -25.13 -0.87
C GLU A 324 3.71 -25.04 0.64
N SER A 325 4.36 -23.96 1.11
CA SER A 325 4.62 -23.75 2.53
C SER A 325 3.30 -23.59 3.29
N TYR A 326 2.39 -22.74 2.80
CA TYR A 326 1.05 -22.58 3.35
C TYR A 326 0.27 -23.91 3.35
N LYS A 327 0.29 -24.65 2.24
CA LYS A 327 -0.40 -25.95 2.15
C LYS A 327 0.15 -26.95 3.16
N ASN A 328 1.46 -26.96 3.38
CA ASN A 328 2.12 -27.84 4.35
C ASN A 328 1.82 -27.42 5.79
N GLU A 329 1.91 -26.12 6.10
CA GLU A 329 1.62 -25.57 7.43
C GLU A 329 0.15 -25.73 7.82
N THR A 330 -0.78 -25.65 6.86
CA THR A 330 -2.22 -25.82 7.12
C THR A 330 -2.69 -27.28 7.08
N LYS A 331 -1.83 -28.22 6.67
CA LYS A 331 -2.18 -29.63 6.54
C LYS A 331 -2.52 -30.24 7.91
N GLY A 332 -3.74 -30.70 8.07
CA GLY A 332 -4.21 -31.35 9.30
C GLY A 332 -4.63 -30.37 10.42
N ILE A 333 -4.55 -29.06 10.20
CA ILE A 333 -5.09 -28.05 11.11
C ILE A 333 -6.61 -27.94 10.89
N GLN A 334 -7.38 -28.07 11.96
CA GLN A 334 -8.83 -27.89 11.94
C GLN A 334 -9.26 -26.56 12.59
N ASP A 335 -8.38 -25.89 13.34
CA ASP A 335 -8.69 -24.59 13.94
C ASP A 335 -8.66 -23.49 12.86
N GLU A 336 -9.85 -23.04 12.45
CA GLU A 336 -10.04 -21.94 11.50
C GLU A 336 -9.25 -20.68 11.87
N LYS A 337 -9.01 -20.42 13.17
CA LYS A 337 -8.26 -19.25 13.63
C LYS A 337 -6.77 -19.39 13.41
N GLU A 338 -6.24 -20.60 13.53
CA GLU A 338 -4.84 -20.90 13.23
C GLU A 338 -4.59 -20.82 11.73
N ILE A 339 -5.49 -21.38 10.92
CA ILE A 339 -5.49 -21.23 9.45
C ILE A 339 -5.50 -19.75 9.06
N PHE A 340 -6.36 -18.94 9.67
CA PHE A 340 -6.40 -17.50 9.39
C PHE A 340 -5.09 -16.78 9.78
N LYS A 341 -4.45 -17.18 10.87
CA LYS A 341 -3.15 -16.59 11.26
C LYS A 341 -2.08 -16.91 10.20
N ILE A 342 -1.98 -18.19 9.82
CA ILE A 342 -1.06 -18.66 8.79
C ILE A 342 -1.35 -17.90 7.48
N GLN A 343 -2.62 -17.81 7.07
CA GLN A 343 -3.03 -17.03 5.90
C GLN A 343 -2.52 -15.58 5.94
N ASN A 344 -2.68 -14.85 7.05
CA ASN A 344 -2.17 -13.47 7.13
C ASN A 344 -0.64 -13.41 7.09
N GLU A 345 0.06 -14.38 7.67
CA GLU A 345 1.53 -14.42 7.63
C GLU A 345 2.04 -14.61 6.20
N HIS A 346 1.43 -15.53 5.45
CA HIS A 346 1.74 -15.75 4.03
C HIS A 346 1.35 -14.54 3.17
N GLN A 347 0.14 -13.98 3.32
CA GLN A 347 -0.26 -12.76 2.59
C GLN A 347 0.69 -11.59 2.89
N LEU A 348 1.12 -11.44 4.15
CA LEU A 348 2.08 -10.41 4.55
C LEU A 348 3.45 -10.63 3.90
N ARG A 349 3.92 -11.88 3.78
CA ARG A 349 5.16 -12.21 3.07
C ARG A 349 5.09 -11.76 1.61
N TYR A 350 4.02 -12.12 0.89
CA TYR A 350 3.85 -11.71 -0.51
C TYR A 350 3.72 -10.20 -0.69
N ALA A 351 3.03 -9.49 0.22
CA ALA A 351 2.99 -8.03 0.21
C ALA A 351 4.38 -7.39 0.42
N LYS A 352 5.20 -7.96 1.31
CA LYS A 352 6.59 -7.54 1.53
C LYS A 352 7.46 -7.81 0.31
N ASN A 353 7.33 -8.97 -0.33
CA ASN A 353 8.07 -9.32 -1.54
C ASN A 353 7.76 -8.35 -2.68
N LEU A 354 6.49 -7.99 -2.89
CA LEU A 354 6.10 -6.97 -3.86
C LEU A 354 6.77 -5.62 -3.58
N LYS A 355 6.67 -5.15 -2.34
CA LYS A 355 7.29 -3.88 -1.93
C LYS A 355 8.80 -3.90 -2.18
N ASP A 356 9.46 -5.00 -1.82
CA ASP A 356 10.91 -5.15 -2.03
C ASP A 356 11.28 -5.22 -3.51
N SER A 357 10.51 -5.95 -4.32
CA SER A 357 10.68 -6.03 -5.78
C SER A 357 10.68 -4.63 -6.42
N PHE A 358 9.66 -3.83 -6.09
CA PHE A 358 9.54 -2.47 -6.62
C PHE A 358 10.63 -1.54 -6.09
N ARG A 359 11.08 -1.73 -4.85
CA ARG A 359 12.23 -1.01 -4.29
C ARG A 359 13.50 -1.33 -5.08
N VAL A 360 13.80 -2.59 -5.33
CA VAL A 360 14.98 -3.03 -6.10
C VAL A 360 14.99 -2.40 -7.49
N ILE A 361 13.89 -2.51 -8.24
CA ILE A 361 13.77 -1.94 -9.59
C ILE A 361 13.89 -0.41 -9.56
N LYS A 362 13.22 0.25 -8.62
CA LYS A 362 13.32 1.71 -8.44
C LYS A 362 14.74 2.14 -8.13
N ASP A 363 15.45 1.45 -7.25
CA ASP A 363 16.83 1.78 -6.87
C ASP A 363 17.77 1.66 -8.09
N VAL A 364 17.60 0.63 -8.92
CA VAL A 364 18.29 0.48 -10.21
C VAL A 364 18.03 1.69 -11.11
N LEU A 365 16.76 2.05 -11.34
CA LEU A 365 16.39 3.17 -12.22
C LEU A 365 16.90 4.53 -11.71
N ILE A 366 16.96 4.72 -10.38
CA ILE A 366 17.57 5.92 -9.77
C ILE A 366 19.05 6.02 -10.15
N THR A 367 19.81 4.91 -10.10
CA THR A 367 21.23 4.93 -10.50
C THR A 367 21.47 5.23 -11.98
N GLN A 368 20.45 5.05 -12.81
CA GLN A 368 20.46 5.31 -14.25
C GLN A 368 19.93 6.70 -14.63
N ASN A 369 19.54 7.52 -13.64
CA ASN A 369 18.88 8.81 -13.85
C ASN A 369 17.56 8.74 -14.65
N ASN A 370 16.87 7.59 -14.68
CA ASN A 370 15.59 7.43 -15.39
C ASN A 370 14.41 7.91 -14.54
N LYS A 371 14.29 9.23 -14.36
CA LYS A 371 13.31 9.85 -13.43
C LYS A 371 11.85 9.49 -13.73
N LEU A 372 11.47 9.30 -15.00
CA LEU A 372 10.08 9.04 -15.38
C LEU A 372 9.64 7.65 -14.93
N GLU A 373 10.38 6.62 -15.33
CA GLU A 373 10.08 5.23 -14.95
C GLU A 373 10.16 5.04 -13.42
N VAL A 374 11.11 5.71 -12.73
CA VAL A 374 11.20 5.69 -11.25
C VAL A 374 9.87 6.03 -10.58
N GLN A 375 9.08 6.95 -11.15
CA GLN A 375 7.81 7.35 -10.53
C GLN A 375 6.74 6.26 -10.58
N GLU A 376 6.69 5.50 -11.67
CA GLU A 376 5.71 4.45 -11.87
C GLU A 376 5.97 3.29 -10.89
N TRP A 377 7.23 2.86 -10.80
CA TRP A 377 7.65 1.82 -9.85
C TRP A 377 7.51 2.27 -8.39
N HIS A 378 7.83 3.52 -8.07
CA HIS A 378 7.65 4.05 -6.72
C HIS A 378 6.17 4.15 -6.30
N LYS A 379 5.26 4.42 -7.24
CA LYS A 379 3.81 4.39 -6.99
C LYS A 379 3.35 2.97 -6.61
N LEU A 380 3.87 1.94 -7.30
CA LEU A 380 3.59 0.54 -6.99
C LEU A 380 4.18 0.12 -5.62
N GLU A 381 5.41 0.55 -5.32
CA GLU A 381 6.08 0.35 -4.02
C GLU A 381 5.24 0.88 -2.85
N LEU A 382 4.77 2.13 -2.94
CA LEU A 382 3.97 2.75 -1.88
C LEU A 382 2.62 2.06 -1.69
N TYR A 383 2.02 1.55 -2.76
CA TYR A 383 0.80 0.79 -2.67
C TYR A 383 1.01 -0.59 -2.05
N ALA A 384 2.10 -1.28 -2.38
CA ALA A 384 2.48 -2.52 -1.72
C ALA A 384 2.71 -2.30 -0.21
N LYS A 385 3.27 -1.14 0.18
CA LYS A 385 3.38 -0.76 1.60
C LYS A 385 2.02 -0.50 2.26
N GLU A 386 1.07 0.14 1.57
CA GLU A 386 -0.31 0.28 2.05
C GLU A 386 -0.93 -1.09 2.36
N LYS A 387 -0.77 -2.07 1.45
CA LYS A 387 -1.24 -3.45 1.65
C LYS A 387 -0.55 -4.21 2.77
N GLU A 388 0.76 -4.05 2.89
CA GLU A 388 1.52 -4.59 4.02
C GLU A 388 0.93 -4.12 5.36
N LEU A 389 0.62 -2.82 5.48
CA LEU A 389 0.03 -2.24 6.69
C LEU A 389 -1.41 -2.74 6.90
N GLU A 390 -2.25 -2.77 5.86
CA GLU A 390 -3.62 -3.31 5.94
C GLU A 390 -3.64 -4.74 6.50
N ILE A 391 -2.70 -5.61 6.07
CA ILE A 391 -2.57 -7.00 6.56
C ILE A 391 -1.97 -7.07 7.97
N GLN A 392 -1.04 -6.19 8.35
CA GLN A 392 -0.53 -6.15 9.73
C GLN A 392 -1.62 -5.76 10.73
N LEU A 393 -2.49 -4.82 10.35
CA LEU A 393 -3.62 -4.36 11.16
C LEU A 393 -4.66 -5.49 11.36
N SER A 394 -4.88 -6.36 10.36
CA SER A 394 -5.78 -7.52 10.51
C SER A 394 -5.22 -8.59 11.45
N LYS A 395 -3.90 -8.80 11.51
CA LYS A 395 -3.25 -9.78 12.39
C LYS A 395 -3.38 -9.43 13.88
N ASN A 396 -3.08 -8.17 14.24
CA ASN A 396 -3.14 -7.69 15.63
C ASN A 396 -4.51 -7.91 16.29
N LYS A 397 -5.57 -7.88 15.48
CA LYS A 397 -6.95 -8.12 15.89
C LYS A 397 -7.18 -9.51 16.51
N ASN A 398 -6.53 -10.55 15.99
CA ASN A 398 -6.77 -11.94 16.40
C ASN A 398 -5.82 -12.44 17.49
N ASP A 399 -4.57 -11.97 17.52
CA ASP A 399 -3.65 -12.29 18.62
C ASP A 399 -4.12 -11.72 19.97
N ASN A 400 -4.90 -10.64 19.93
CA ASN A 400 -5.54 -10.06 21.11
C ASN A 400 -6.73 -10.87 21.63
N LEU A 401 -7.36 -11.71 20.80
CA LEU A 401 -8.37 -12.69 21.23
C LEU A 401 -7.73 -13.91 21.89
N LYS A 402 -6.49 -14.29 21.53
CA LYS A 402 -5.77 -15.45 22.10
C LYS A 402 -5.43 -15.33 23.59
N LYS A 403 -5.25 -14.11 24.11
CA LYS A 403 -4.91 -13.89 25.54
C LYS A 403 -6.10 -14.06 26.50
N GLU A 404 -7.31 -14.36 26.00
CA GLU A 404 -8.52 -14.52 26.81
C GLU A 404 -8.83 -15.97 27.26
N SER A 405 -8.16 -17.01 26.73
CA SER A 405 -8.51 -18.42 27.03
C SER A 405 -7.70 -19.10 28.14
N LYS A 406 -6.80 -18.38 28.82
CA LYS A 406 -6.14 -18.89 30.03
C LYS A 406 -6.23 -17.84 31.13
N ASN A 407 -7.22 -17.99 32.04
CA ASN A 407 -7.11 -17.66 33.48
C ASN A 407 -8.42 -17.97 34.25
N GLN A 408 -8.40 -19.16 34.88
CA GLN A 408 -9.06 -19.71 36.08
C GLN A 408 -10.40 -19.16 36.65
N VAL A 409 -11.21 -20.16 37.02
CA VAL A 409 -12.51 -20.21 37.75
C VAL A 409 -12.41 -19.61 39.16
N TYR A 410 -13.48 -18.94 39.61
CA TYR A 410 -13.64 -18.48 41.00
C TYR A 410 -15.02 -18.88 41.57
N ASN A 411 -15.05 -19.35 42.82
CA ASN A 411 -16.20 -19.98 43.48
C ASN A 411 -17.12 -18.91 44.16
N PRO A 412 -18.44 -18.87 43.89
CA PRO A 412 -19.32 -17.78 44.35
C PRO A 412 -19.91 -17.90 45.77
N LYS A 413 -19.55 -18.91 46.57
CA LYS A 413 -20.30 -19.29 47.78
C LYS A 413 -20.01 -18.49 49.07
N ASP A 414 -19.19 -17.45 49.05
CA ASP A 414 -18.73 -16.81 50.30
C ASP A 414 -19.62 -15.66 50.83
N TYR A 415 -20.79 -15.38 50.25
CA TYR A 415 -21.62 -14.24 50.70
C TYR A 415 -23.14 -14.50 50.59
N GLU A 416 -23.68 -15.32 51.49
CA GLU A 416 -25.08 -15.25 51.97
C GLU A 416 -25.04 -14.71 53.40
N LYS A 417 -25.94 -13.89 53.96
CA LYS A 417 -27.34 -13.48 53.73
C LYS A 417 -27.52 -12.15 54.51
N PHE A 418 -28.41 -11.23 54.11
CA PHE A 418 -28.77 -10.10 54.99
C PHE A 418 -30.22 -9.59 54.82
N ASN A 419 -30.76 -9.05 55.90
CA ASN A 419 -32.19 -8.85 56.15
C ASN A 419 -32.69 -7.47 55.65
N TYR A 420 -33.78 -7.46 54.88
CA TYR A 420 -34.32 -6.31 54.12
C TYR A 420 -35.16 -5.31 54.95
N SER A 421 -35.38 -5.56 56.24
CA SER A 421 -36.41 -4.83 57.02
C SER A 421 -36.10 -3.37 57.35
N LYS A 422 -34.85 -2.89 57.18
CA LYS A 422 -34.44 -1.51 57.51
C LYS A 422 -34.26 -0.58 56.29
N ILE A 423 -34.34 -1.08 55.06
CA ILE A 423 -34.06 -0.30 53.83
C ILE A 423 -35.34 0.31 53.22
N ILE A 424 -36.49 -0.32 53.48
CA ILE A 424 -37.80 0.08 52.95
C ILE A 424 -38.20 1.54 53.30
N PRO A 425 -37.94 2.09 54.50
CA PRO A 425 -38.31 3.46 54.84
C PRO A 425 -37.54 4.53 54.04
N LEU A 426 -36.27 4.26 53.71
CA LEU A 426 -35.39 5.18 52.99
C LEU A 426 -35.77 5.26 51.50
N ILE A 427 -36.21 4.14 50.92
CA ILE A 427 -36.67 4.04 49.53
C ILE A 427 -37.99 4.80 49.33
N ILE A 428 -38.91 4.74 50.30
CA ILE A 428 -40.20 5.46 50.24
C ILE A 428 -40.00 6.98 50.31
N PHE A 429 -39.02 7.46 51.09
CA PHE A 429 -38.66 8.88 51.18
C PHE A 429 -38.08 9.42 49.85
N LEU A 430 -37.20 8.65 49.21
CA LEU A 430 -36.62 8.98 47.90
C LEU A 430 -37.66 8.98 46.76
N LEU A 431 -38.63 8.06 46.78
CA LEU A 431 -39.72 8.01 45.78
C LEU A 431 -40.64 9.25 45.82
N LYS A 432 -40.86 9.82 47.01
CA LYS A 432 -41.66 11.06 47.18
C LYS A 432 -41.01 12.29 46.56
N ILE A 433 -39.67 12.38 46.62
CA ILE A 433 -38.91 13.49 46.01
C ILE A 433 -38.91 13.38 44.49
N ILE A 434 -38.81 12.16 43.95
CA ILE A 434 -38.82 11.90 42.50
C ILE A 434 -40.19 12.20 41.87
N GLY A 435 -41.29 11.89 42.57
CA GLY A 435 -42.65 12.18 42.09
C GLY A 435 -42.98 13.68 42.01
N HIS A 436 -42.35 14.51 42.85
CA HIS A 436 -42.54 15.95 42.80
C HIS A 436 -41.78 16.63 41.64
N LEU A 437 -40.70 15.99 41.17
CA LEU A 437 -39.88 16.45 40.05
C LEU A 437 -40.48 16.07 38.69
N SER A 438 -41.19 14.94 38.60
CA SER A 438 -41.78 14.43 37.35
C SER A 438 -43.01 15.21 36.88
N VAL A 439 -43.79 15.80 37.80
CA VAL A 439 -44.97 16.61 37.47
C VAL A 439 -44.58 17.95 36.82
N ASN A 440 -43.45 18.54 37.22
CA ASN A 440 -42.94 19.79 36.62
C ASN A 440 -42.29 19.56 35.24
N ILE A 441 -41.82 18.35 34.95
CA ILE A 441 -41.30 17.97 33.64
C ILE A 441 -42.45 17.71 32.66
N LEU A 442 -43.60 17.20 33.13
CA LEU A 442 -44.75 16.88 32.29
C LEU A 442 -45.38 18.11 31.61
N ILE A 443 -45.32 19.27 32.26
CA ILE A 443 -45.85 20.55 31.74
C ILE A 443 -44.92 21.15 30.65
N PHE A 444 -43.65 20.72 30.59
CA PHE A 444 -42.68 21.17 29.57
C PHE A 444 -42.63 20.24 28.33
N VAL A 445 -43.26 19.05 28.41
CA VAL A 445 -43.18 17.97 27.41
C VAL A 445 -44.21 18.11 26.28
N GLU A 446 -45.20 18.99 26.39
CA GLU A 446 -46.29 19.06 25.42
C GLU A 446 -46.01 19.90 24.16
N LEU A 447 -44.80 20.46 23.98
CA LEU A 447 -44.56 21.45 22.91
C LEU A 447 -43.45 21.16 21.89
N VAL A 448 -42.61 20.12 22.01
CA VAL A 448 -41.57 19.88 20.98
C VAL A 448 -41.26 18.39 20.73
N LEU A 449 -41.91 17.86 19.68
CA LEU A 449 -41.42 16.84 18.72
C LEU A 449 -41.11 15.41 19.20
N VAL A 450 -41.92 14.47 18.68
CA VAL A 450 -42.05 13.04 19.07
C VAL A 450 -40.99 12.09 18.46
N ALA A 451 -39.97 12.54 17.73
CA ALA A 451 -38.99 11.64 17.11
C ALA A 451 -37.64 11.47 17.86
N PRO A 452 -37.01 12.52 18.45
CA PRO A 452 -35.73 12.38 19.16
C PRO A 452 -35.86 11.83 20.59
N PHE A 453 -37.07 11.81 21.14
CA PHE A 453 -37.33 11.50 22.55
C PHE A 453 -37.09 10.03 22.89
N PHE A 454 -37.42 9.09 22.00
CA PHE A 454 -37.29 7.67 22.32
C PHE A 454 -35.85 7.19 22.44
N THR A 455 -34.90 7.77 21.70
CA THR A 455 -33.47 7.43 21.80
C THR A 455 -32.81 8.08 23.01
N ILE A 456 -33.16 9.34 23.32
CA ILE A 456 -32.68 10.07 24.51
C ILE A 456 -33.27 9.46 25.78
N MET A 457 -34.56 9.13 25.82
CA MET A 457 -35.21 8.49 26.97
C MET A 457 -34.63 7.10 27.24
N PHE A 458 -34.32 6.31 26.20
CA PHE A 458 -33.65 5.02 26.36
C PHE A 458 -32.22 5.17 26.93
N TYR A 459 -31.48 6.19 26.47
CA TYR A 459 -30.15 6.50 26.99
C TYR A 459 -30.19 7.08 28.42
N CYS A 460 -31.17 7.92 28.74
CA CYS A 460 -31.39 8.45 30.09
C CYS A 460 -31.77 7.33 31.08
N VAL A 461 -32.65 6.40 30.69
CA VAL A 461 -32.96 5.20 31.49
C VAL A 461 -31.72 4.33 31.66
N TYR A 462 -30.90 4.16 30.63
CA TYR A 462 -29.66 3.41 30.71
C TYR A 462 -28.62 4.08 31.63
N VAL A 463 -28.50 5.40 31.57
CA VAL A 463 -27.63 6.21 32.44
C VAL A 463 -28.13 6.16 33.89
N VAL A 464 -29.44 6.23 34.13
CA VAL A 464 -30.02 6.06 35.47
C VAL A 464 -29.76 4.64 35.99
N PHE A 465 -29.91 3.60 35.17
CA PHE A 465 -29.55 2.22 35.54
C PHE A 465 -28.04 2.05 35.80
N PHE A 466 -27.20 2.77 35.07
CA PHE A 466 -25.75 2.77 35.23
C PHE A 466 -25.32 3.49 36.51
N ILE A 467 -25.90 4.66 36.80
CA ILE A 467 -25.72 5.41 38.05
C ILE A 467 -26.25 4.59 39.22
N TYR A 468 -27.41 3.95 39.09
CA TYR A 468 -27.96 3.03 40.10
C TYR A 468 -26.99 1.86 40.38
N LYS A 469 -26.39 1.26 39.33
CA LYS A 469 -25.35 0.23 39.47
C LYS A 469 -24.10 0.75 40.16
N ILE A 470 -23.67 1.98 39.86
CA ILE A 470 -22.52 2.63 40.50
C ILE A 470 -22.83 2.92 41.97
N LEU A 471 -24.02 3.44 42.27
CA LEU A 471 -24.44 3.79 43.62
C LEU A 471 -24.63 2.54 44.49
N THR A 472 -25.29 1.49 43.98
CA THR A 472 -25.36 0.18 44.66
C THR A 472 -23.98 -0.46 44.82
N PHE A 473 -23.04 -0.23 43.88
CA PHE A 473 -21.66 -0.71 43.98
C PHE A 473 -20.86 0.03 45.06
N ILE A 474 -20.99 1.36 45.14
CA ILE A 474 -20.39 2.20 46.18
C ILE A 474 -20.96 1.78 47.55
N LEU A 475 -22.28 1.64 47.66
CA LEU A 475 -22.93 1.18 48.90
C LEU A 475 -22.51 -0.24 49.31
N LYS A 476 -22.36 -1.18 48.36
CA LYS A 476 -21.81 -2.53 48.63
C LYS A 476 -20.33 -2.52 49.03
N SER A 477 -19.59 -1.47 48.74
CA SER A 477 -18.18 -1.37 49.11
C SER A 477 -17.99 -1.04 50.59
N PHE A 478 -18.95 -0.37 51.23
CA PHE A 478 -18.98 -0.06 52.67
C PHE A 478 -19.58 -1.19 53.53
N TYR A 479 -19.96 -2.32 52.92
CA TYR A 479 -20.59 -3.45 53.60
C TYR A 479 -19.71 -4.13 54.68
N PRO A 480 -18.38 -4.22 54.53
CA PRO A 480 -17.49 -4.57 55.64
C PRO A 480 -17.20 -3.31 56.46
N LEU A 481 -17.70 -3.23 57.69
CA LEU A 481 -17.47 -2.11 58.64
C LEU A 481 -16.01 -1.99 59.14
N ASP A 482 -15.10 -2.85 58.68
CA ASP A 482 -13.67 -2.87 59.03
C ASP A 482 -12.82 -2.34 57.86
N ILE A 483 -12.01 -1.31 58.14
CA ILE A 483 -11.14 -0.61 57.17
C ILE A 483 -10.22 -1.59 56.44
N ASN A 484 -9.71 -2.63 57.11
CA ASN A 484 -8.82 -3.60 56.49
C ASN A 484 -9.54 -4.45 55.42
N LYS A 485 -10.81 -4.81 55.66
CA LYS A 485 -11.65 -5.54 54.70
C LYS A 485 -12.14 -4.65 53.55
N PHE A 486 -12.38 -3.35 53.81
CA PHE A 486 -12.68 -2.35 52.78
C PHE A 486 -11.51 -2.18 51.80
N ILE A 487 -10.28 -2.05 52.32
CA ILE A 487 -9.06 -1.95 51.50
C ILE A 487 -8.88 -3.21 50.64
N ILE A 488 -9.09 -4.40 51.21
CA ILE A 488 -9.00 -5.67 50.46
C ILE A 488 -10.06 -5.75 49.35
N PHE A 489 -11.31 -5.34 49.62
CA PHE A 489 -12.39 -5.31 48.63
C PHE A 489 -12.04 -4.42 47.42
N TRP A 490 -11.60 -3.19 47.68
CA TRP A 490 -11.19 -2.26 46.62
C TRP A 490 -9.93 -2.73 45.90
N ARG A 491 -8.93 -3.29 46.61
CA ARG A 491 -7.72 -3.86 45.98
C ARG A 491 -8.07 -4.99 45.00
N ILE A 492 -9.00 -5.88 45.35
CA ILE A 492 -9.46 -6.97 44.47
C ILE A 492 -10.22 -6.42 43.26
N LYS A 493 -11.11 -5.44 43.46
CA LYS A 493 -11.90 -4.84 42.37
C LYS A 493 -11.06 -3.96 41.45
N PHE A 494 -10.16 -3.14 41.98
CA PHE A 494 -9.17 -2.39 41.18
C PHE A 494 -8.27 -3.33 40.41
N ASN A 495 -7.80 -4.44 41.00
CA ASN A 495 -7.05 -5.43 40.25
C ASN A 495 -7.88 -6.08 39.13
N LYS A 496 -9.19 -6.29 39.33
CA LYS A 496 -10.10 -6.78 38.29
C LYS A 496 -10.33 -5.74 37.17
N ILE A 497 -10.47 -4.46 37.52
CA ILE A 497 -10.60 -3.35 36.55
C ILE A 497 -9.28 -3.12 35.82
N LYS A 498 -8.14 -3.08 36.51
CA LYS A 498 -6.80 -3.01 35.95
C LYS A 498 -6.53 -4.19 35.02
N ARG A 499 -6.89 -5.42 35.38
CA ARG A 499 -6.82 -6.59 34.49
C ARG A 499 -7.71 -6.41 33.26
N LYS A 500 -8.96 -5.94 33.41
CA LYS A 500 -9.86 -5.64 32.28
C LYS A 500 -9.30 -4.53 31.37
N LEU A 501 -8.72 -3.47 31.94
CA LEU A 501 -8.08 -2.38 31.19
C LEU A 501 -6.82 -2.85 30.47
N ILE A 502 -5.98 -3.67 31.10
CA ILE A 502 -4.79 -4.26 30.46
C ILE A 502 -5.19 -5.25 29.36
N VAL A 503 -6.28 -6.00 29.53
CA VAL A 503 -6.85 -6.87 28.48
C VAL A 503 -7.44 -6.02 27.33
N SER A 504 -8.16 -4.94 27.65
CA SER A 504 -8.73 -4.02 26.66
C SER A 504 -7.67 -3.21 25.90
N GLY A 505 -6.62 -2.77 26.58
CA GLY A 505 -5.47 -2.07 25.98
C GLY A 505 -4.63 -3.00 25.11
N ARG A 506 -4.51 -4.28 25.49
CA ARG A 506 -3.93 -5.29 24.59
C ARG A 506 -4.72 -5.40 23.29
N LYS A 507 -6.06 -5.40 23.35
CA LYS A 507 -6.98 -5.39 22.19
C LYS A 507 -6.94 -4.14 21.31
N MET A 508 -6.26 -3.06 21.71
CA MET A 508 -6.21 -1.86 20.89
C MET A 508 -5.31 -2.06 19.67
N LEU A 509 -5.76 -1.52 18.54
CA LEU A 509 -4.98 -1.45 17.32
C LEU A 509 -3.74 -0.58 17.54
N ASP A 510 -2.64 -0.94 16.88
CA ASP A 510 -1.45 -0.10 16.83
C ASP A 510 -1.80 1.20 16.11
N PHE A 511 -1.94 2.27 16.88
CA PHE A 511 -2.37 3.58 16.40
C PHE A 511 -1.39 4.16 15.38
N THR A 512 -0.09 3.89 15.55
CA THR A 512 0.96 4.35 14.64
C THR A 512 0.79 3.70 13.27
N LEU A 513 0.65 2.36 13.22
CA LEU A 513 0.43 1.64 11.97
C LEU A 513 -0.87 2.06 11.27
N TRP A 514 -1.92 2.29 12.05
CA TRP A 514 -3.19 2.79 11.52
C TRP A 514 -3.03 4.20 10.90
N SER A 515 -2.35 5.11 11.60
CA SER A 515 -2.08 6.47 11.13
C SER A 515 -1.27 6.45 9.83
N ASP A 516 -0.23 5.62 9.74
CA ASP A 516 0.59 5.46 8.53
C ASP A 516 -0.23 4.94 7.35
N CYS A 517 -1.11 3.96 7.60
CA CYS A 517 -2.00 3.41 6.58
C CYS A 517 -2.98 4.47 6.06
N VAL A 518 -3.62 5.24 6.96
CA VAL A 518 -4.54 6.34 6.60
C VAL A 518 -3.80 7.42 5.81
N LEU A 519 -2.59 7.79 6.23
CA LEU A 519 -1.76 8.78 5.54
C LEU A 519 -1.46 8.36 4.09
N LEU A 520 -1.03 7.11 3.87
CA LEU A 520 -0.77 6.58 2.52
C LEU A 520 -2.04 6.58 1.67
N GLN A 521 -3.18 6.20 2.25
CA GLN A 521 -4.46 6.19 1.56
C GLN A 521 -4.90 7.60 1.15
N VAL A 522 -4.75 8.59 2.04
CA VAL A 522 -5.01 10.00 1.74
C VAL A 522 -4.11 10.47 0.60
N TYR A 523 -2.80 10.20 0.64
CA TYR A 523 -1.90 10.58 -0.44
C TYR A 523 -2.20 9.89 -1.77
N ARG A 524 -2.60 8.61 -1.77
CA ARG A 524 -3.06 7.96 -3.00
C ARG A 524 -4.29 8.66 -3.59
N ASN A 525 -5.22 9.02 -2.72
CA ASN A 525 -6.48 9.65 -3.10
C ASN A 525 -6.30 11.09 -3.57
N THR A 526 -5.47 11.90 -2.92
CA THR A 526 -5.31 13.34 -3.25
C THR A 526 -4.19 13.61 -4.25
N SER A 527 -3.12 12.80 -4.24
CA SER A 527 -1.90 13.07 -5.01
C SER A 527 -1.40 11.90 -5.86
N ASN A 528 -2.07 10.75 -5.80
CA ASN A 528 -1.60 9.49 -6.37
C ASN A 528 -0.17 9.17 -5.89
N HIS A 529 0.09 9.35 -4.59
CA HIS A 529 1.41 9.27 -3.97
C HIS A 529 2.43 10.29 -4.52
N HIS A 530 1.99 11.54 -4.69
CA HIS A 530 2.78 12.67 -5.19
C HIS A 530 3.27 12.51 -6.63
N THR A 531 2.56 11.75 -7.47
CA THR A 531 2.89 11.59 -8.90
C THR A 531 1.97 12.40 -9.81
N ASN A 532 0.73 12.68 -9.39
CA ASN A 532 -0.26 13.33 -10.25
C ASN A 532 -0.48 14.80 -9.88
N PHE A 533 0.18 15.69 -10.62
CA PHE A 533 0.08 17.15 -10.43
C PHE A 533 -1.36 17.66 -10.48
N LEU A 534 -2.13 17.28 -11.51
CA LEU A 534 -3.51 17.74 -11.70
C LEU A 534 -4.41 17.31 -10.54
N LYS A 535 -4.19 16.11 -9.98
CA LYS A 535 -4.96 15.62 -8.83
C LYS A 535 -4.70 16.49 -7.60
N ILE A 536 -3.43 16.83 -7.35
CA ILE A 536 -3.03 17.71 -6.23
C ILE A 536 -3.59 19.11 -6.42
N LEU A 537 -3.48 19.67 -7.64
CA LEU A 537 -3.98 21.00 -7.96
C LEU A 537 -5.50 21.08 -7.74
N ASN A 538 -6.26 20.12 -8.26
CA ASN A 538 -7.71 20.07 -8.09
C ASN A 538 -8.10 19.95 -6.61
N PHE A 539 -7.39 19.15 -5.82
CA PHE A 539 -7.63 19.05 -4.38
C PHE A 539 -7.30 20.36 -3.66
N THR A 540 -6.21 21.02 -4.05
CA THR A 540 -5.78 22.30 -3.49
C THR A 540 -6.82 23.40 -3.73
N ILE A 541 -7.29 23.53 -4.97
CA ILE A 541 -8.35 24.49 -5.37
C ILE A 541 -9.63 24.21 -4.60
N LEU A 542 -9.99 22.93 -4.41
CA LEU A 542 -11.16 22.55 -3.61
C LEU A 542 -11.05 23.04 -2.16
N MET A 543 -9.88 22.89 -1.53
CA MET A 543 -9.65 23.32 -0.14
C MET A 543 -9.64 24.85 0.00
N ILE A 544 -9.03 25.58 -0.95
CA ILE A 544 -9.07 27.05 -0.98
C ILE A 544 -10.52 27.53 -1.12
N SER A 545 -11.26 26.94 -2.06
CA SER A 545 -12.65 27.33 -2.34
C SER A 545 -13.57 27.06 -1.15
N LEU A 546 -13.40 25.91 -0.49
CA LEU A 546 -14.15 25.58 0.71
C LEU A 546 -13.86 26.58 1.84
N TYR A 547 -12.58 26.93 2.06
CA TYR A 547 -12.21 27.87 3.10
C TYR A 547 -12.79 29.27 2.85
N ALA A 548 -12.68 29.78 1.62
CA ALA A 548 -13.26 31.06 1.23
C ALA A 548 -14.80 31.07 1.35
N PHE A 549 -15.46 30.01 0.87
CA PHE A 549 -16.91 29.86 0.97
C PHE A 549 -17.38 29.84 2.43
N MET A 550 -16.72 29.07 3.29
CA MET A 550 -17.07 28.97 4.71
C MET A 550 -16.80 30.29 5.45
N GLY A 551 -15.71 30.99 5.13
CA GLY A 551 -15.45 32.34 5.65
C GLY A 551 -16.56 33.33 5.27
N PHE A 552 -17.03 33.29 4.01
CA PHE A 552 -18.16 34.10 3.57
C PHE A 552 -19.46 33.74 4.32
N VAL A 553 -19.79 32.45 4.41
CA VAL A 553 -20.99 31.97 5.14
C VAL A 553 -20.95 32.45 6.58
N PHE A 554 -19.86 32.21 7.31
CA PHE A 554 -19.73 32.65 8.71
C PHE A 554 -19.89 34.16 8.87
N SER A 555 -19.31 34.96 7.96
CA SER A 555 -19.44 36.43 8.03
C SER A 555 -20.90 36.91 7.93
N LYS A 556 -21.75 36.20 7.18
CA LYS A 556 -23.16 36.55 6.99
C LYS A 556 -24.09 35.94 8.03
N THR A 557 -23.76 34.76 8.54
CA THR A 557 -24.63 34.00 9.45
C THR A 557 -24.30 34.21 10.93
N ILE A 558 -23.24 34.94 11.30
CA ILE A 558 -22.84 35.08 12.70
C ILE A 558 -23.93 35.70 13.58
N ASN A 559 -24.70 36.66 13.06
CA ASN A 559 -25.84 37.26 13.76
C ASN A 559 -26.96 36.26 14.02
N PHE A 560 -27.21 35.41 13.04
CA PHE A 560 -28.17 34.31 13.18
C PHE A 560 -27.68 33.29 14.21
N ILE A 561 -26.39 32.94 14.19
CA ILE A 561 -25.79 32.02 15.17
C ILE A 561 -25.87 32.60 16.59
N LEU A 562 -25.59 33.90 16.76
CA LEU A 562 -25.69 34.61 18.04
C LEU A 562 -27.11 34.68 18.62
N SER A 563 -28.14 34.51 17.79
CA SER A 563 -29.55 34.48 18.24
C SER A 563 -29.91 33.19 18.99
N PHE A 564 -29.13 32.12 18.81
CA PHE A 564 -29.35 30.86 19.50
C PHE A 564 -28.77 30.90 20.91
N ASN A 565 -29.49 30.28 21.84
CA ASN A 565 -28.97 30.08 23.19
C ASN A 565 -27.75 29.14 23.16
N SER A 566 -26.84 29.30 24.11
CA SER A 566 -25.62 28.48 24.23
C SER A 566 -25.93 26.99 24.25
N VAL A 567 -27.01 26.59 24.94
CA VAL A 567 -27.48 25.19 25.02
C VAL A 567 -27.84 24.62 23.64
N SER A 568 -28.52 25.40 22.77
CA SER A 568 -28.87 24.93 21.42
C SER A 568 -27.65 24.74 20.52
N ILE A 569 -26.65 25.63 20.61
CA ILE A 569 -25.40 25.52 19.85
C ILE A 569 -24.61 24.28 20.30
N ILE A 570 -24.63 23.98 21.60
CA ILE A 570 -24.00 22.78 22.15
C ILE A 570 -24.67 21.51 21.61
N ILE A 571 -26.01 21.44 21.61
CA ILE A 571 -26.74 20.30 21.06
C ILE A 571 -26.41 20.10 19.57
N ALA A 572 -26.39 21.18 18.79
CA ALA A 572 -26.01 21.12 17.38
C ALA A 572 -24.56 20.62 17.17
N SER A 573 -23.64 21.04 18.04
CA SER A 573 -22.24 20.54 18.05
C SER A 573 -22.17 19.03 18.27
N TYR A 574 -22.97 18.48 19.18
CA TYR A 574 -23.05 17.03 19.40
C TYR A 574 -23.58 16.27 18.18
N ILE A 575 -24.59 16.82 17.50
CA ILE A 575 -25.13 16.23 16.27
C ILE A 575 -24.04 16.19 15.19
N ILE A 576 -23.30 17.29 15.00
CA ILE A 576 -22.19 17.35 14.04
C ILE A 576 -21.12 16.30 14.35
N LEU A 577 -20.74 16.15 15.62
CA LEU A 577 -19.77 15.15 16.07
C LEU A 577 -20.26 13.71 15.84
N LEU A 578 -21.56 13.46 16.01
CA LEU A 578 -22.18 12.17 15.72
C LEU A 578 -22.18 11.87 14.20
N VAL A 579 -22.52 12.86 13.37
CA VAL A 579 -22.45 12.74 11.91
C VAL A 579 -21.02 12.45 11.48
N PHE A 580 -20.04 13.16 12.05
CA PHE A 580 -18.61 12.90 11.81
C PHE A 580 -18.23 11.45 12.14
N ALA A 581 -18.67 10.95 13.30
CA ALA A 581 -18.46 9.57 13.70
C ALA A 581 -19.07 8.59 12.67
N LEU A 582 -20.31 8.82 12.22
CA LEU A 582 -20.98 7.98 11.21
C LEU A 582 -20.26 8.01 9.85
N MET A 583 -19.73 9.16 9.43
CA MET A 583 -18.98 9.28 8.17
C MET A 583 -17.69 8.47 8.19
N LEU A 584 -16.96 8.42 9.31
CA LEU A 584 -15.75 7.61 9.46
C LEU A 584 -16.02 6.10 9.38
N VAL A 585 -17.20 5.64 9.83
CA VAL A 585 -17.60 4.22 9.77
C VAL A 585 -17.75 3.73 8.31
N ASN A 586 -18.13 4.62 7.39
CA ASN A 586 -18.41 4.26 5.99
C ASN A 586 -17.18 4.22 5.06
N VAL A 587 -15.99 4.61 5.50
CA VAL A 587 -14.82 4.80 4.59
C VAL A 587 -14.20 3.50 4.04
N LYS A 588 -14.58 2.31 4.52
CA LYS A 588 -14.41 0.99 3.84
C LYS A 588 -15.01 -0.09 4.75
N LYS A 589 -15.56 -1.18 4.19
CA LYS A 589 -16.13 -2.33 4.92
C LYS A 589 -15.15 -3.01 5.90
N GLN A 590 -13.83 -2.77 5.75
CA GLN A 590 -12.77 -3.22 6.66
C GLN A 590 -12.60 -2.36 7.93
N LEU A 591 -13.15 -1.14 7.97
CA LEU A 591 -13.16 -0.23 9.14
C LEU A 591 -14.33 -0.49 10.12
N TYR A 592 -15.12 -1.52 9.87
CA TYR A 592 -16.38 -1.78 10.59
C TYR A 592 -16.20 -2.25 12.05
N GLN A 593 -14.99 -2.63 12.48
CA GLN A 593 -14.73 -3.08 13.86
C GLN A 593 -14.08 -2.03 14.78
N TYR A 594 -13.98 -0.78 14.33
CA TYR A 594 -13.35 0.33 15.05
C TYR A 594 -14.30 1.07 16.01
N GLY A 595 -15.45 0.46 16.36
CA GLY A 595 -16.45 1.05 17.25
C GLY A 595 -15.91 1.54 18.60
N VAL A 596 -14.82 0.94 19.10
CA VAL A 596 -14.16 1.39 20.34
C VAL A 596 -13.33 2.67 20.15
N ILE A 597 -12.65 2.82 19.01
CA ILE A 597 -11.96 4.08 18.66
C ILE A 597 -12.99 5.16 18.36
N LEU A 598 -14.11 4.81 17.75
CA LEU A 598 -15.25 5.71 17.57
C LEU A 598 -15.80 6.19 18.92
N ILE A 599 -15.94 5.30 19.90
CA ILE A 599 -16.34 5.65 21.27
C ILE A 599 -15.29 6.50 21.96
N PHE A 600 -13.98 6.23 21.78
CA PHE A 600 -12.92 7.09 22.35
C PHE A 600 -12.84 8.46 21.67
N MET A 601 -13.08 8.54 20.36
CA MET A 601 -13.19 9.80 19.62
C MET A 601 -14.46 10.56 20.01
N LEU A 602 -15.58 9.87 20.24
CA LEU A 602 -16.83 10.43 20.78
C LEU A 602 -16.66 10.89 22.24
N CYS A 603 -15.90 10.16 23.06
CA CYS A 603 -15.54 10.56 24.42
C CYS A 603 -14.56 11.74 24.42
N GLY A 604 -13.60 11.77 23.49
CA GLY A 604 -12.70 12.90 23.24
C GLY A 604 -13.48 14.13 22.79
N ALA A 605 -14.40 13.95 21.85
CA ALA A 605 -15.32 14.97 21.40
C ALA A 605 -16.28 15.42 22.52
N PHE A 606 -16.71 14.52 23.40
CA PHE A 606 -17.47 14.82 24.61
C PHE A 606 -16.64 15.61 25.63
N THR A 607 -15.36 15.28 25.83
CA THR A 607 -14.46 16.08 26.68
C THR A 607 -14.18 17.46 26.09
N ILE A 608 -14.00 17.56 24.77
CA ILE A 608 -13.90 18.83 24.04
C ILE A 608 -15.22 19.60 24.17
N SER A 609 -16.36 18.92 24.12
CA SER A 609 -17.70 19.49 24.33
C SER A 609 -17.97 19.95 25.76
N MET A 610 -17.36 19.31 26.76
CA MET A 610 -17.41 19.73 28.17
C MET A 610 -16.47 20.92 28.44
N ILE A 611 -15.34 21.00 27.74
CA ILE A 611 -14.46 22.17 27.76
C ILE A 611 -15.16 23.35 27.06
N LEU A 612 -15.83 23.10 25.93
CA LEU A 612 -16.75 24.01 25.23
C LEU A 612 -17.83 24.59 26.15
N PHE A 613 -18.46 23.75 26.99
CA PHE A 613 -19.48 24.13 27.97
C PHE A 613 -18.98 25.15 29.01
N LEU A 614 -17.68 25.14 29.31
CA LEU A 614 -17.03 26.02 30.28
C LEU A 614 -16.33 27.23 29.62
N SER A 615 -16.24 27.27 28.28
CA SER A 615 -15.50 28.29 27.54
C SER A 615 -16.39 29.49 27.17
N SER A 616 -15.85 30.69 27.29
CA SER A 616 -16.49 31.93 26.80
C SER A 616 -16.52 32.03 25.26
N GLU A 617 -15.89 31.09 24.54
CA GLU A 617 -15.67 31.13 23.09
C GLU A 617 -16.35 29.99 22.31
N TYR A 618 -17.46 29.46 22.84
CA TYR A 618 -18.14 28.27 22.30
C TYR A 618 -18.62 28.41 20.83
N ILE A 619 -18.90 29.64 20.36
CA ILE A 619 -19.34 29.92 18.99
C ILE A 619 -18.21 29.67 17.98
N SER A 620 -16.99 30.13 18.28
CA SER A 620 -15.83 29.94 17.39
C SER A 620 -15.51 28.46 17.20
N ILE A 621 -15.63 27.68 18.26
CA ILE A 621 -15.42 26.23 18.22
C ILE A 621 -16.54 25.51 17.44
N PHE A 622 -17.81 25.95 17.57
CA PHE A 622 -18.90 25.43 16.75
C PHE A 622 -18.66 25.66 15.26
N CYS A 623 -18.26 26.87 14.88
CA CYS A 623 -17.89 27.20 13.50
C CYS A 623 -16.71 26.35 13.02
N PHE A 624 -15.69 26.12 13.86
CA PHE A 624 -14.58 25.22 13.54
C PHE A 624 -15.04 23.79 13.26
N LEU A 625 -15.97 23.24 14.07
CA LEU A 625 -16.51 21.90 13.85
C LEU A 625 -17.30 21.79 12.54
N ILE A 626 -18.10 22.80 12.19
CA ILE A 626 -18.80 22.85 10.90
C ILE A 626 -17.78 22.86 9.75
N TYR A 627 -16.73 23.70 9.85
CA TYR A 627 -15.68 23.77 8.84
C TYR A 627 -14.96 22.42 8.68
N PHE A 628 -14.57 21.79 9.79
CA PHE A 628 -13.93 20.47 9.77
C PHE A 628 -14.82 19.40 9.13
N LEU A 629 -16.13 19.39 9.44
CA LEU A 629 -17.08 18.49 8.79
C LEU A 629 -17.18 18.78 7.29
N GLY A 630 -17.18 20.05 6.89
CA GLY A 630 -17.11 20.48 5.50
C GLY A 630 -15.90 19.90 4.77
N VAL A 631 -14.69 20.00 5.35
CA VAL A 631 -13.45 19.45 4.76
C VAL A 631 -13.60 17.96 4.45
N LEU A 632 -14.20 17.20 5.37
CA LEU A 632 -14.39 15.76 5.22
C LEU A 632 -15.42 15.41 4.15
N ILE A 633 -16.57 16.10 4.13
CA ILE A 633 -17.59 15.94 3.08
C ILE A 633 -16.97 16.21 1.71
N PHE A 634 -16.23 17.32 1.58
CA PHE A 634 -15.58 17.69 0.32
C PHE A 634 -14.46 16.71 -0.07
N TYR A 635 -13.72 16.14 0.91
CA TYR A 635 -12.81 15.04 0.64
C TYR A 635 -13.54 13.79 0.12
N LEU A 636 -14.67 13.40 0.71
CA LEU A 636 -15.48 12.28 0.20
C LEU A 636 -16.00 12.54 -1.21
N PHE A 637 -16.41 13.77 -1.48
CA PHE A 637 -16.81 14.22 -2.81
C PHE A 637 -15.65 14.14 -3.81
N PHE A 638 -14.45 14.50 -3.39
CA PHE A 638 -13.25 14.41 -4.21
C PHE A 638 -12.87 12.97 -4.60
N ILE A 639 -13.05 12.00 -3.68
CA ILE A 639 -12.74 10.58 -3.94
C ILE A 639 -13.89 9.81 -4.60
N CYS A 640 -15.05 10.45 -4.81
CA CYS A 640 -16.21 9.84 -5.43
C CYS A 640 -15.84 9.36 -6.86
N LYS A 641 -16.30 8.17 -7.24
CA LYS A 641 -16.01 7.59 -8.57
C LYS A 641 -17.04 7.99 -9.64
N ILE A 642 -18.13 8.66 -9.25
CA ILE A 642 -19.21 9.06 -10.15
C ILE A 642 -18.76 10.29 -10.97
N LYS A 643 -18.50 10.09 -12.27
CA LYS A 643 -17.93 11.12 -13.17
C LYS A 643 -18.71 12.45 -13.15
N LEU A 644 -20.04 12.41 -13.22
CA LEU A 644 -20.89 13.61 -13.20
C LEU A 644 -20.71 14.41 -11.91
N PHE A 645 -20.66 13.72 -10.77
CA PHE A 645 -20.52 14.36 -9.47
C PHE A 645 -19.14 15.01 -9.30
N ILE A 646 -18.08 14.32 -9.74
CA ILE A 646 -16.70 14.88 -9.78
C ILE A 646 -16.67 16.16 -10.62
N PHE A 647 -17.32 16.14 -11.79
CA PHE A 647 -17.38 17.30 -12.67
C PHE A 647 -18.08 18.49 -11.99
N LEU A 648 -19.26 18.29 -11.40
CA LEU A 648 -20.01 19.34 -10.71
C LEU A 648 -19.22 19.94 -9.54
N VAL A 649 -18.67 19.11 -8.67
CA VAL A 649 -17.89 19.57 -7.50
C VAL A 649 -16.68 20.39 -7.93
N ARG A 650 -15.96 19.95 -8.97
CA ARG A 650 -14.84 20.71 -9.53
C ARG A 650 -15.32 22.01 -10.15
N PHE A 651 -16.35 21.98 -10.99
CA PHE A 651 -16.89 23.18 -11.63
C PHE A 651 -17.22 24.27 -10.61
N PHE A 652 -18.00 23.95 -9.56
CA PHE A 652 -18.32 24.91 -8.52
C PHE A 652 -17.09 25.36 -7.72
N ALA A 653 -16.16 24.46 -7.42
CA ALA A 653 -14.90 24.84 -6.77
C ALA A 653 -14.10 25.85 -7.61
N TYR A 654 -13.92 25.61 -8.91
CA TYR A 654 -13.22 26.55 -9.78
C TYR A 654 -13.93 27.90 -9.88
N MET A 655 -15.27 27.93 -9.92
CA MET A 655 -16.04 29.17 -9.92
C MET A 655 -15.82 29.97 -8.62
N ILE A 656 -15.88 29.30 -7.46
CA ILE A 656 -15.63 29.92 -6.16
C ILE A 656 -14.17 30.39 -6.06
N PHE A 657 -13.22 29.62 -6.57
CA PHE A 657 -11.80 29.98 -6.60
C PHE A 657 -11.56 31.25 -7.42
N ILE A 658 -12.13 31.33 -8.62
CA ILE A 658 -12.05 32.54 -9.47
C ILE A 658 -12.67 33.75 -8.76
N ALA A 659 -13.85 33.58 -8.16
CA ALA A 659 -14.49 34.64 -7.38
C ALA A 659 -13.61 35.08 -6.19
N THR A 660 -12.91 34.13 -5.54
CA THR A 660 -11.99 34.40 -4.42
C THR A 660 -10.79 35.22 -4.87
N ILE A 661 -10.18 34.88 -6.01
CA ILE A 661 -9.05 35.65 -6.59
C ILE A 661 -9.46 37.11 -6.85
N ILE A 662 -10.67 37.32 -7.39
CA ILE A 662 -11.16 38.65 -7.77
C ILE A 662 -11.52 39.48 -6.52
N THR A 663 -12.20 38.88 -5.56
CA THR A 663 -12.80 39.62 -4.42
C THR A 663 -11.86 39.76 -3.23
N LYS A 664 -11.22 38.68 -2.79
CA LYS A 664 -10.31 38.64 -1.62
C LYS A 664 -9.21 37.58 -1.83
N PRO A 665 -8.13 37.90 -2.57
CA PRO A 665 -7.05 36.94 -2.86
C PRO A 665 -6.29 36.48 -1.60
N GLN A 666 -6.43 37.19 -0.50
CA GLN A 666 -5.82 36.87 0.80
C GLN A 666 -6.21 35.49 1.34
N PHE A 667 -7.38 34.94 0.96
CA PHE A 667 -7.79 33.58 1.34
C PHE A 667 -6.88 32.48 0.77
N ILE A 668 -6.10 32.76 -0.27
CA ILE A 668 -5.19 31.78 -0.90
C ILE A 668 -3.95 31.57 -0.02
N ASN A 669 -3.51 32.59 0.71
CA ASN A 669 -2.35 32.48 1.59
C ASN A 669 -2.74 31.69 2.84
N PRO A 670 -2.06 30.56 3.14
CA PRO A 670 -2.41 29.71 4.27
C PRO A 670 -2.33 30.46 5.61
N PHE A 671 -1.39 31.40 5.73
CA PHE A 671 -1.03 32.01 6.99
C PHE A 671 -1.76 33.32 7.28
N THR A 672 -2.46 33.91 6.30
CA THR A 672 -3.09 35.22 6.48
C THR A 672 -4.11 35.20 7.60
N GLY A 673 -4.95 34.17 7.71
CA GLY A 673 -5.92 34.13 8.80
C GLY A 673 -5.36 33.77 10.17
N VAL A 674 -4.13 33.25 10.25
CA VAL A 674 -3.44 32.99 11.54
C VAL A 674 -2.77 34.26 12.07
N PHE A 675 -2.07 35.01 11.21
CA PHE A 675 -1.26 36.17 11.63
C PHE A 675 -1.86 37.54 11.29
N SER A 676 -2.88 37.60 10.43
CA SER A 676 -3.51 38.86 9.96
C SER A 676 -4.99 38.62 9.66
N SER A 677 -5.71 38.07 10.65
CA SER A 677 -7.14 37.73 10.54
C SER A 677 -8.02 38.95 10.23
N ASP A 678 -7.64 40.12 10.72
CA ASP A 678 -8.24 41.43 10.46
C ASP A 678 -8.34 41.75 8.96
N LYS A 679 -7.42 41.23 8.13
CA LYS A 679 -7.46 41.46 6.68
C LYS A 679 -8.57 40.65 5.97
N LEU A 680 -8.94 39.50 6.53
CA LEU A 680 -9.87 38.57 5.89
C LEU A 680 -11.34 38.97 6.03
N TYR A 681 -11.70 39.78 7.02
CA TYR A 681 -13.06 40.29 7.23
C TYR A 681 -13.07 41.82 7.29
N GLU A 682 -14.24 42.42 7.16
CA GLU A 682 -14.42 43.87 7.34
C GLU A 682 -14.98 44.09 8.74
N SER A 683 -14.28 44.86 9.58
CA SER A 683 -14.70 45.13 10.96
C SER A 683 -16.01 45.91 10.96
N GLN A 684 -17.06 45.31 11.52
CA GLN A 684 -18.33 46.01 11.69
C GLN A 684 -18.20 47.13 12.73
N PHE A 685 -17.27 46.98 13.69
CA PHE A 685 -16.95 48.01 14.66
C PHE A 685 -16.34 49.25 14.00
N GLU A 686 -15.35 49.08 13.11
CA GLU A 686 -14.75 50.20 12.37
C GLU A 686 -15.78 50.94 11.52
N LYS A 687 -16.69 50.20 10.87
CA LYS A 687 -17.78 50.80 10.10
C LYS A 687 -18.74 51.60 10.99
N SER A 688 -19.18 51.00 12.10
CA SER A 688 -20.09 51.65 13.04
C SER A 688 -19.45 52.84 13.76
N LEU A 689 -18.13 52.79 13.99
CA LEU A 689 -17.35 53.89 14.53
C LEU A 689 -17.26 55.06 13.54
N ASN A 690 -17.21 54.77 12.22
CA ASN A 690 -17.22 55.80 11.18
C ASN A 690 -18.59 56.48 11.02
N ASP A 691 -19.68 55.80 11.40
CA ASP A 691 -21.04 56.34 11.35
C ASP A 691 -21.40 57.22 12.59
N LEU A 692 -20.50 57.33 13.57
CA LEU A 692 -20.67 58.20 14.74
C LEU A 692 -20.31 59.67 14.43
N ASN A 693 -20.98 60.58 15.12
CA ASN A 693 -20.67 62.01 15.06
C ASN A 693 -19.28 62.29 15.65
N ALA A 694 -18.57 63.29 15.11
CA ALA A 694 -17.20 63.62 15.52
C ALA A 694 -17.05 63.87 17.03
N SER A 695 -18.03 64.53 17.67
CA SER A 695 -18.05 64.75 19.12
C SER A 695 -18.16 63.45 19.93
N ALA A 696 -18.95 62.48 19.46
CA ALA A 696 -19.10 61.18 20.12
C ALA A 696 -17.80 60.37 20.05
N ILE A 697 -17.06 60.45 18.93
CA ILE A 697 -15.77 59.79 18.75
C ILE A 697 -14.72 60.37 19.69
N VAL A 698 -14.62 61.70 19.78
CA VAL A 698 -13.66 62.36 20.68
C VAL A 698 -13.97 62.06 22.15
N ASN A 699 -15.24 62.09 22.54
CA ASN A 699 -15.66 61.72 23.90
C ASN A 699 -15.36 60.25 24.23
N LEU A 700 -15.54 59.33 23.27
CA LEU A 700 -15.22 57.92 23.48
C LEU A 700 -13.70 57.70 23.63
N ALA A 701 -12.89 58.45 22.87
CA ALA A 701 -11.43 58.40 22.95
C ALA A 701 -10.91 58.95 24.30
N SER A 702 -11.46 60.05 24.80
CA SER A 702 -11.07 60.63 26.08
C SER A 702 -11.44 59.73 27.27
N ILE A 703 -12.61 59.09 27.23
CA ILE A 703 -13.04 58.08 28.22
C ILE A 703 -12.05 56.89 28.26
N LEU A 704 -11.48 56.51 27.13
CA LEU A 704 -10.49 55.42 27.04
C LEU A 704 -9.10 55.81 27.54
N GLN A 705 -8.75 57.10 27.54
CA GLN A 705 -7.45 57.61 28.01
C GLN A 705 -7.41 58.01 29.49
N ASN A 706 -8.54 57.99 30.20
CA ASN A 706 -8.69 58.54 31.56
C ASN A 706 -8.33 60.04 31.67
N ASP A 707 -8.25 60.77 30.55
CA ASP A 707 -8.03 62.21 30.53
C ASP A 707 -9.38 62.93 30.70
N PHE A 708 -9.72 63.26 31.95
CA PHE A 708 -10.90 64.07 32.26
C PHE A 708 -10.64 65.54 31.96
N ASN A 709 -11.12 65.99 30.79
CA ASN A 709 -11.55 67.37 30.58
C ASN A 709 -12.90 67.34 29.84
N LEU A 710 -13.98 67.15 30.59
CA LEU A 710 -15.35 67.33 30.10
C LEU A 710 -15.61 68.82 29.89
N HIS A 711 -15.09 69.38 28.80
CA HIS A 711 -15.55 70.65 28.25
C HIS A 711 -15.12 70.82 26.79
N LEU A 712 -15.70 70.03 25.89
CA LEU A 712 -15.67 70.34 24.45
C LEU A 712 -17.10 70.26 23.88
N LYS A 713 -17.89 71.25 24.27
CA LYS A 713 -18.96 71.75 23.40
C LYS A 713 -18.29 72.55 22.27
N ASP A 714 -18.55 72.14 21.04
CA ASP A 714 -18.42 72.95 19.82
C ASP A 714 -17.01 73.50 19.49
N GLN A 715 -16.08 72.62 19.07
CA GLN A 715 -14.90 73.05 18.31
C GLN A 715 -14.81 72.33 16.95
N ASN A 716 -14.30 73.03 15.94
CA ASN A 716 -13.95 72.49 14.63
C ASN A 716 -12.79 71.49 14.78
N ILE A 717 -13.10 70.25 15.14
CA ILE A 717 -12.14 69.14 15.24
C ILE A 717 -11.49 68.93 13.87
N SER A 718 -10.15 68.94 13.80
CA SER A 718 -9.46 68.71 12.54
C SER A 718 -9.61 67.24 12.10
N PHE A 719 -9.59 67.00 10.79
CA PHE A 719 -9.67 65.64 10.23
C PHE A 719 -8.54 64.73 10.77
N THR A 720 -7.37 65.30 11.03
CA THR A 720 -6.21 64.61 11.61
C THR A 720 -6.47 64.16 13.04
N GLU A 721 -6.99 65.03 13.91
CA GLU A 721 -7.32 64.70 15.31
C GLU A 721 -8.44 63.66 15.39
N LEU A 722 -9.45 63.76 14.52
CA LEU A 722 -10.53 62.79 14.45
C LEU A 722 -10.02 61.40 14.05
N ASN A 723 -9.12 61.32 13.08
CA ASN A 723 -8.51 60.04 12.67
C ASN A 723 -7.61 59.47 13.76
N SER A 724 -6.84 60.30 14.47
CA SER A 724 -6.06 59.87 15.62
C SER A 724 -6.94 59.29 16.73
N ALA A 725 -8.07 59.95 17.05
CA ALA A 725 -9.05 59.45 18.01
C ALA A 725 -9.63 58.09 17.57
N LYS A 726 -10.01 57.94 16.29
CA LYS A 726 -10.48 56.66 15.74
C LYS A 726 -9.43 55.55 15.88
N THR A 727 -8.18 55.82 15.53
CA THR A 727 -7.10 54.82 15.66
C THR A 727 -6.87 54.39 17.10
N LEU A 728 -6.98 55.33 18.05
CA LEU A 728 -6.84 55.05 19.48
C LEU A 728 -7.98 54.18 20.01
N ILE A 729 -9.21 54.47 19.58
CA ILE A 729 -10.40 53.67 19.93
C ILE A 729 -10.27 52.25 19.37
N ILE A 730 -9.84 52.10 18.11
CA ILE A 730 -9.66 50.79 17.48
C ILE A 730 -8.60 49.97 18.23
N ALA A 731 -7.48 50.58 18.60
CA ALA A 731 -6.41 49.94 19.35
C ALA A 731 -6.84 49.49 20.76
N ASN A 732 -7.78 50.22 21.39
CA ASN A 732 -8.23 49.97 22.76
C ASN A 732 -9.68 49.47 22.86
N LYS A 733 -10.27 48.97 21.76
CA LYS A 733 -11.70 48.59 21.69
C LYS A 733 -12.11 47.57 22.76
N GLU A 734 -11.20 46.70 23.21
CA GLU A 734 -11.49 45.73 24.28
C GLU A 734 -11.67 46.38 25.67
N ASN A 735 -11.09 47.56 25.90
CA ASN A 735 -11.24 48.28 27.16
C ASN A 735 -12.67 48.83 27.33
N LEU A 736 -13.39 49.06 26.23
CA LEU A 736 -14.83 49.41 26.26
C LEU A 736 -15.67 48.29 26.90
N LEU A 737 -15.25 47.03 26.80
CA LEU A 737 -15.92 45.90 27.46
C LEU A 737 -15.66 45.84 28.97
N LYS A 738 -14.68 46.60 29.49
CA LYS A 738 -14.16 46.51 30.86
C LYS A 738 -14.15 47.86 31.60
N LEU A 739 -14.97 48.82 31.17
CA LEU A 739 -15.09 50.12 31.84
C LEU A 739 -15.59 49.95 33.28
N ASN A 740 -15.07 50.78 34.19
CA ASN A 740 -15.56 50.87 35.57
C ASN A 740 -16.97 51.49 35.61
N ASP A 741 -17.70 51.31 36.73
CA ASP A 741 -19.11 51.73 36.83
C ASP A 741 -19.32 53.23 36.57
N ALA A 742 -18.35 54.07 36.96
CA ALA A 742 -18.39 55.52 36.71
C ALA A 742 -18.29 55.85 35.21
N ASN A 743 -17.27 55.32 34.51
CA ASN A 743 -17.08 55.56 33.08
C ASN A 743 -18.17 54.88 32.25
N LEU A 744 -18.71 53.75 32.71
CA LEU A 744 -19.82 53.06 32.07
C LEU A 744 -21.10 53.92 32.06
N ASN A 745 -21.41 54.58 33.17
CA ASN A 745 -22.58 55.46 33.27
C ASN A 745 -22.40 56.72 32.40
N ILE A 746 -21.22 57.34 32.40
CA ILE A 746 -20.91 58.49 31.55
C ILE A 746 -21.00 58.10 30.06
N THR A 747 -20.47 56.95 29.68
CA THR A 747 -20.51 56.49 28.27
C THR A 747 -21.96 56.20 27.82
N LYS A 748 -22.78 55.63 28.70
CA LYS A 748 -24.22 55.42 28.45
C LYS A 748 -24.99 56.74 28.34
N GLU A 749 -24.59 57.77 29.09
CA GLU A 749 -25.19 59.11 29.00
C GLU A 749 -24.84 59.79 27.66
N VAL A 750 -23.60 59.64 27.19
CA VAL A 750 -23.10 60.26 25.94
C VAL A 750 -23.60 59.55 24.67
N LEU A 751 -23.65 58.21 24.66
CA LEU A 751 -23.98 57.42 23.47
C LEU A 751 -25.35 56.73 23.54
N GLY A 752 -26.01 56.68 24.70
CA GLY A 752 -27.33 56.05 24.86
C GLY A 752 -27.36 54.59 24.40
N GLU A 753 -28.40 54.23 23.64
CA GLU A 753 -28.58 52.88 23.10
C GLU A 753 -27.45 52.47 22.12
N LYS A 754 -26.84 53.42 21.41
CA LYS A 754 -25.73 53.14 20.47
C LYS A 754 -24.51 52.53 21.15
N TYR A 755 -24.28 52.82 22.44
CA TYR A 755 -23.19 52.19 23.18
C TYR A 755 -23.41 50.68 23.35
N THR A 756 -24.63 50.27 23.64
CA THR A 756 -24.97 48.84 23.75
C THR A 756 -24.89 48.11 22.41
N GLU A 757 -25.18 48.81 21.31
CA GLU A 757 -25.00 48.32 19.95
C GLU A 757 -23.51 48.15 19.61
N LEU A 758 -22.67 49.15 19.91
CA LEU A 758 -21.22 49.07 19.73
C LEU A 758 -20.59 47.92 20.52
N LEU A 759 -21.00 47.71 21.78
CA LEU A 759 -20.54 46.58 22.59
C LEU A 759 -20.88 45.21 21.98
N LYS A 760 -22.10 45.07 21.42
CA LYS A 760 -22.50 43.85 20.70
C LYS A 760 -21.63 43.64 19.46
N ILE A 761 -21.36 44.71 18.71
CA ILE A 761 -20.55 44.69 17.50
C ILE A 761 -19.07 44.35 17.81
N ILE A 762 -18.49 44.87 18.90
CA ILE A 762 -17.13 44.51 19.35
C ILE A 762 -17.05 43.02 19.67
N ASN A 763 -18.04 42.48 20.40
CA ASN A 763 -18.10 41.05 20.70
C ASN A 763 -18.26 40.21 19.43
N GLN A 764 -19.04 40.68 18.46
CA GLN A 764 -19.20 40.01 17.16
C GLN A 764 -17.90 39.97 16.35
N ASP A 765 -17.20 41.09 16.24
CA ASP A 765 -15.91 41.16 15.54
C ASP A 765 -14.88 40.25 16.23
N LYS A 766 -14.86 40.21 17.57
CA LYS A 766 -13.99 39.31 18.35
C LYS A 766 -14.28 37.83 18.07
N ILE A 767 -15.56 37.43 18.02
CA ILE A 767 -15.94 36.05 17.68
C ILE A 767 -15.55 35.71 16.23
N THR A 768 -15.75 36.65 15.30
CA THR A 768 -15.36 36.50 13.89
C THR A 768 -13.85 36.28 13.77
N GLU A 769 -13.07 37.09 14.46
CA GLU A 769 -11.61 37.02 14.50
C GLU A 769 -11.13 35.66 15.05
N ASN A 770 -11.68 35.23 16.18
CA ASN A 770 -11.34 33.94 16.79
C ASN A 770 -11.76 32.75 15.90
N THR A 771 -12.91 32.84 15.21
CA THR A 771 -13.38 31.85 14.24
C THR A 771 -12.42 31.74 13.05
N ILE A 772 -11.97 32.87 12.50
CA ILE A 772 -11.01 32.89 11.40
C ILE A 772 -9.67 32.31 11.86
N LYS A 773 -9.13 32.74 13.00
CA LYS A 773 -7.86 32.23 13.54
C LYS A 773 -7.89 30.71 13.73
N SER A 774 -8.93 30.19 14.38
CA SER A 774 -9.07 28.75 14.65
C SER A 774 -9.23 27.91 13.37
N THR A 775 -10.07 28.33 12.42
CA THR A 775 -10.25 27.62 11.15
C THR A 775 -9.01 27.72 10.24
N SER A 776 -8.27 28.83 10.31
CA SER A 776 -7.04 29.07 9.54
C SER A 776 -5.91 28.11 9.89
N VAL A 777 -5.83 27.64 11.14
CA VAL A 777 -4.81 26.66 11.55
C VAL A 777 -4.98 25.35 10.78
N LEU A 778 -6.21 24.82 10.73
CA LEU A 778 -6.51 23.60 9.98
C LEU A 778 -6.28 23.81 8.48
N TYR A 779 -6.74 24.94 7.93
CA TYR A 779 -6.51 25.31 6.53
C TYR A 779 -5.00 25.38 6.20
N SER A 780 -4.20 26.00 7.07
CA SER A 780 -2.74 26.09 6.91
C SER A 780 -2.09 24.72 6.83
N ILE A 781 -2.44 23.81 7.73
CA ILE A 781 -1.89 22.45 7.76
C ILE A 781 -2.22 21.72 6.46
N ILE A 782 -3.48 21.77 6.01
CA ILE A 782 -3.93 21.11 4.78
C ILE A 782 -3.18 21.69 3.56
N LEU A 783 -3.08 23.02 3.47
CA LEU A 783 -2.44 23.65 2.32
C LEU A 783 -0.92 23.42 2.30
N LEU A 784 -0.25 23.38 3.47
CA LEU A 784 1.16 23.01 3.56
C LEU A 784 1.42 21.59 3.07
N LEU A 785 0.56 20.62 3.40
CA LEU A 785 0.64 19.26 2.87
C LEU A 785 0.41 19.22 1.35
N CYS A 786 -0.47 20.06 0.83
CA CYS A 786 -0.71 20.22 -0.61
C CYS A 786 0.52 20.81 -1.31
N ILE A 787 1.10 21.89 -0.77
CA ILE A 787 2.32 22.55 -1.28
C ILE A 787 3.51 21.58 -1.25
N PHE A 788 3.69 20.85 -0.14
CA PHE A 788 4.71 19.81 -0.03
C PHE A 788 4.54 18.75 -1.12
N SER A 789 3.30 18.32 -1.36
CA SER A 789 2.98 17.38 -2.43
C SER A 789 3.29 17.95 -3.81
N LEU A 790 2.90 19.21 -4.09
CA LEU A 790 3.20 19.91 -5.34
C LEU A 790 4.71 20.03 -5.57
N GLN A 791 5.47 20.42 -4.54
CA GLN A 791 6.92 20.54 -4.60
C GLN A 791 7.57 19.18 -4.92
N LYS A 792 7.13 18.11 -4.24
CA LYS A 792 7.64 16.75 -4.46
C LYS A 792 7.33 16.27 -5.88
N THR A 793 6.12 16.54 -6.39
CA THR A 793 5.74 16.22 -7.78
C THR A 793 6.53 17.04 -8.79
N ALA A 794 6.70 18.36 -8.57
CA ALA A 794 7.45 19.24 -9.46
C ALA A 794 8.94 18.85 -9.55
N ARG A 795 9.58 18.50 -8.42
CA ARG A 795 10.96 17.99 -8.40
C ARG A 795 11.10 16.67 -9.17
N LYS A 796 10.14 15.77 -9.02
CA LYS A 796 10.14 14.47 -9.70
C LYS A 796 9.87 14.59 -11.21
N ASN A 797 9.03 15.55 -11.62
CA ASN A 797 8.69 15.83 -13.02
C ASN A 797 9.65 16.80 -13.71
N SER A 798 10.62 17.37 -12.98
CA SER A 798 11.62 18.27 -13.58
C SER A 798 12.58 17.50 -14.47
N ILE A 799 12.49 17.78 -15.77
CA ILE A 799 13.44 17.35 -16.81
C ILE A 799 14.84 17.93 -16.53
N VAL A 800 14.91 19.05 -15.80
CA VAL A 800 16.18 19.65 -15.38
C VAL A 800 16.77 18.83 -14.21
N PRO A 801 18.02 18.35 -14.29
CA PRO A 801 18.71 17.71 -13.17
C PRO A 801 18.76 18.66 -11.97
N SER A 802 18.57 18.12 -10.78
CA SER A 802 18.82 18.83 -9.52
C SER A 802 20.31 18.78 -9.18
#